data_AF-W0J061-F1
#
_entry.id   AF-W0J061-F1
#
_cell.length_a   1.000
_cell.length_b   1.000
_cell.length_c   1.000
_cell.angle_alpha   90.00
_cell.angle_beta   90.00
_cell.angle_gamma   90.00
#
_symmetry.space_group_name_H-M   'P 1'
#
loop_
_entity.id
_entity.type
_entity.pdbx_description
1 polymer ?
#
loop_
_entity_poly.entity_id
_entity_poly.type
_entity_poly.pdbx_seq_one_letter_code
_entity_poly.pdbx_strand_id
1 'polypeptide(L)'
;MMGGMSFRTTTSFSRLFAVSAVVICLFPAPPPVSAASIGTVASGDWETASLWQGGVPTAADDVAIGGSPSVTITIGADVAAEARSVTIGRTNPGILVIDGSLVVGDSSTIGDDTTGAVTVSGAGFWQAGELTIGDGVAGTGTLTINGGLVTTGTNRTWLGRSLAGSSGTLILSDAGVLETGQIVRGPGAAAITFDNGILRATADEADFLSGFPAGSVTIQAGGASIDTNGHDIGISTSLSGNGALAKTGAGTLTLSGASVYTGMTTVSGGTLVVANDQALGPYAQNAYARVTGAASTLSIDPGIVLNKNVRLQDGGTLDNQGTLVGGLPVYITDGGGNVANTGTIRTGEASYEAAVAISNPDMNYLTNTGGVISSSRGNGVDASIGISITYEDTPGGPAGIINDSGVHLTNQNGGQILAPGGIAAYLSGGTQNVLVNTGGSLIEGDAGVYLESGTVTNSGGSTIRSSGSGWGYGVWLGVSTRAPRAATLENSGNSLIEGYRDGVYVENNASANHTVHNTGNSTIRSTSVTGGRAGVYVTSLGGAEGWGNGTVINDAGSTIEGRRWGVYVDGGGTVINSGTLTGALATNAQNAGVAFNLDTGLSISVTGTLTNSGAINGGVRFTNITGTVTNTGTIHGNVVMAASKINKVTLGIGSTIDGDLDIGTSTSSTLTLGGATGSQLYSEAVTGSTTFSGRLTKQDAGTWIIDRAFSSTQPVSITGGTLQVGNGGTDGSIAGNVTNGGILAFNRSDTLTFAGTISGSGALSQLGDGTTILTGANTYTGGTTVGAGVLRLGAAGALPAHGALALAGGTLDLDGFSTTLGTLLLTAGSILDFGAGHSGATTLTFLDSSALGWTDTLTLLNFNVGSDSLGFSSSAGLAISQLSLIRLDGYFASGLDSAGYVIFSAIPEPVTCTVLAGLGALALVIGLRRFRHPRRYPSAGLP
;
A
#
# COMPACT_ATOMS: atom_id res chain seq x y z
N MET A 1 -55.76 0.41 13.42
CA MET A 1 -56.79 1.45 13.33
C MET A 1 -56.48 2.33 12.12
N MET A 2 -57.54 2.77 11.43
CA MET A 2 -57.63 3.48 10.14
C MET A 2 -56.64 4.64 9.96
N GLY A 3 -56.28 5.09 8.75
CA GLY A 3 -56.77 4.84 7.39
C GLY A 3 -55.86 5.57 6.37
N GLY A 4 -55.71 5.05 5.14
CA GLY A 4 -56.33 5.60 3.91
C GLY A 4 -55.36 6.58 3.21
N MET A 5 -55.05 6.55 1.91
CA MET A 5 -55.74 6.15 0.67
C MET A 5 -54.65 5.93 -0.43
N SER A 6 -54.67 4.88 -1.27
CA SER A 6 -55.45 4.69 -2.53
C SER A 6 -54.95 5.57 -3.70
N PHE A 7 -54.67 5.15 -4.95
CA PHE A 7 -55.00 4.02 -5.84
C PHE A 7 -53.81 3.85 -6.85
N ARG A 8 -53.24 2.65 -7.07
CA ARG A 8 -53.52 1.66 -8.17
C ARG A 8 -52.88 2.03 -9.54
N THR A 9 -52.30 1.14 -10.36
CA THR A 9 -52.19 -0.35 -10.41
C THR A 9 -51.22 -0.73 -11.58
N THR A 10 -50.15 -1.51 -11.37
CA THR A 10 -49.98 -3.00 -11.56
C THR A 10 -49.78 -3.45 -13.03
N THR A 11 -48.96 -4.45 -13.41
CA THR A 11 -48.11 -5.43 -12.71
C THR A 11 -47.27 -6.22 -13.73
N SER A 12 -46.08 -6.63 -13.28
CA SER A 12 -45.22 -7.72 -13.78
C SER A 12 -45.78 -9.12 -13.48
N PHE A 13 -45.29 -10.17 -14.17
CA PHE A 13 -45.12 -11.59 -13.76
C PHE A 13 -44.48 -12.32 -14.98
N SER A 14 -43.59 -13.32 -14.98
CA SER A 14 -42.76 -14.05 -14.01
C SER A 14 -41.92 -15.10 -14.76
N ARG A 15 -40.83 -15.59 -14.13
CA ARG A 15 -39.94 -16.70 -14.55
C ARG A 15 -40.67 -18.05 -14.68
N LEU A 16 -40.27 -18.94 -15.62
CA LEU A 16 -39.93 -20.37 -15.38
C LEU A 16 -39.37 -21.08 -16.65
N PHE A 17 -38.67 -22.19 -16.41
CA PHE A 17 -37.84 -23.05 -17.27
C PHE A 17 -38.48 -23.72 -18.51
N ALA A 18 -37.63 -23.87 -19.55
CA ALA A 18 -37.40 -24.96 -20.52
C ALA A 18 -38.56 -25.77 -21.16
N VAL A 19 -38.56 -25.84 -22.50
CA VAL A 19 -38.42 -27.05 -23.36
C VAL A 19 -38.84 -26.70 -24.81
N SER A 20 -38.05 -27.23 -25.76
CA SER A 20 -38.18 -27.29 -27.22
C SER A 20 -39.51 -26.91 -27.90
N ALA A 21 -39.43 -26.04 -28.91
CA ALA A 21 -40.30 -26.07 -30.07
C ALA A 21 -39.51 -25.63 -31.32
N VAL A 22 -39.24 -26.60 -32.19
CA VAL A 22 -38.87 -26.40 -33.59
C VAL A 22 -40.06 -25.74 -34.29
N VAL A 23 -39.85 -24.59 -34.91
CA VAL A 23 -40.76 -24.03 -35.91
C VAL A 23 -39.93 -23.61 -37.12
N ILE A 24 -40.09 -24.42 -38.17
CA ILE A 24 -39.63 -24.17 -39.53
C ILE A 24 -40.46 -23.01 -40.07
N CYS A 25 -39.81 -21.88 -40.36
CA CYS A 25 -40.36 -20.84 -41.23
C CYS A 25 -39.49 -20.75 -42.48
N LEU A 26 -40.02 -21.33 -43.56
CA LEU A 26 -39.54 -21.15 -44.93
C LEU A 26 -39.49 -19.67 -45.29
N PHE A 27 -38.33 -19.21 -45.76
CA PHE A 27 -38.22 -17.96 -46.51
C PHE A 27 -38.16 -18.25 -48.03
N PRO A 28 -38.71 -17.34 -48.84
CA PRO A 28 -39.16 -17.61 -50.20
C PRO A 28 -38.04 -17.63 -51.22
N ALA A 29 -38.25 -18.40 -52.29
CA ALA A 29 -37.39 -18.49 -53.46
C ALA A 29 -37.09 -17.11 -54.07
N PRO A 30 -35.82 -16.77 -54.38
CA PRO A 30 -35.50 -15.61 -55.20
C PRO A 30 -35.88 -15.87 -56.68
N PRO A 31 -36.25 -14.81 -57.43
CA PRO A 31 -36.81 -14.92 -58.77
C PRO A 31 -35.79 -15.36 -59.82
N PRO A 32 -36.22 -15.94 -60.96
CA PRO A 32 -35.32 -16.36 -62.02
C PRO A 32 -34.77 -15.13 -62.74
N VAL A 33 -33.48 -14.84 -62.53
CA VAL A 33 -32.71 -14.01 -63.44
C VAL A 33 -32.27 -14.87 -64.61
N SER A 34 -32.90 -14.63 -65.76
CA SER A 34 -32.42 -15.13 -67.05
C SER A 34 -31.12 -14.41 -67.40
N ALA A 35 -30.00 -15.08 -67.16
CA ALA A 35 -28.73 -14.79 -67.78
C ALA A 35 -28.25 -16.08 -68.42
N ALA A 36 -28.12 -16.05 -69.75
CA ALA A 36 -27.46 -17.11 -70.50
C ALA A 36 -26.06 -17.34 -69.92
N SER A 37 -25.81 -18.52 -69.34
CA SER A 37 -24.47 -18.98 -69.05
C SER A 37 -24.35 -20.45 -69.48
N ILE A 38 -23.22 -20.72 -70.12
CA ILE A 38 -22.91 -21.93 -70.86
C ILE A 38 -22.70 -23.07 -69.85
N GLY A 39 -23.75 -23.82 -69.58
CA GLY A 39 -23.67 -25.09 -68.86
C GLY A 39 -23.61 -26.24 -69.86
N THR A 40 -22.41 -26.67 -70.23
CA THR A 40 -22.21 -27.92 -70.98
C THR A 40 -21.28 -28.83 -70.20
N VAL A 41 -21.87 -29.81 -69.50
CA VAL A 41 -21.29 -31.15 -69.45
C VAL A 41 -21.88 -31.88 -70.67
N ALA A 42 -21.08 -32.08 -71.72
CA ALA A 42 -21.50 -33.01 -72.77
C ALA A 42 -21.34 -34.43 -72.22
N SER A 43 -22.36 -35.27 -72.41
CA SER A 43 -22.50 -36.61 -71.84
C SER A 43 -21.43 -37.65 -72.26
N GLY A 44 -20.39 -37.23 -72.98
CA GLY A 44 -19.34 -38.08 -73.54
C GLY A 44 -17.92 -37.82 -73.03
N ASP A 45 -17.70 -36.87 -72.10
CA ASP A 45 -16.35 -36.43 -71.72
C ASP A 45 -15.71 -37.23 -70.57
N TRP A 46 -16.44 -38.13 -69.92
CA TRP A 46 -15.97 -38.95 -68.80
C TRP A 46 -15.55 -40.34 -69.29
N GLU A 47 -14.26 -40.68 -69.24
CA GLU A 47 -13.77 -42.02 -69.59
C GLU A 47 -13.88 -42.96 -68.37
N THR A 48 -14.78 -43.94 -68.42
CA THR A 48 -14.90 -44.98 -67.38
C THR A 48 -14.33 -46.30 -67.88
N ALA A 49 -13.85 -47.15 -66.96
CA ALA A 49 -13.45 -48.53 -67.26
C ALA A 49 -14.65 -49.45 -67.59
N SER A 50 -15.89 -48.99 -67.37
CA SER A 50 -17.11 -49.71 -67.74
C SER A 50 -18.24 -48.75 -68.11
N LEU A 51 -18.54 -48.70 -69.42
CA LEU A 51 -19.79 -48.28 -70.07
C LEU A 51 -20.72 -47.38 -69.23
N TRP A 52 -20.54 -46.07 -69.38
CA TRP A 52 -21.54 -45.10 -68.95
C TRP A 52 -22.02 -44.24 -70.12
N GLN A 53 -23.34 -44.20 -70.32
CA GLN A 53 -24.01 -43.37 -71.32
C GLN A 53 -24.92 -42.36 -70.60
N GLY A 54 -24.33 -41.23 -70.19
CA GLY A 54 -25.02 -39.96 -69.95
C GLY A 54 -25.65 -39.73 -68.57
N GLY A 55 -24.96 -38.91 -67.76
CA GLY A 55 -25.47 -38.29 -66.53
C GLY A 55 -24.38 -37.53 -65.77
N VAL A 56 -24.60 -37.24 -64.48
CA VAL A 56 -23.54 -36.88 -63.51
C VAL A 56 -23.11 -38.13 -62.71
N PRO A 57 -21.80 -38.41 -62.50
CA PRO A 57 -21.34 -39.60 -61.76
C PRO A 57 -22.01 -39.81 -60.40
N THR A 58 -22.10 -41.07 -59.96
CA THR A 58 -22.69 -41.47 -58.66
C THR A 58 -21.67 -42.13 -57.72
N ALA A 59 -21.97 -42.22 -56.43
CA ALA A 59 -21.07 -42.76 -55.40
C ALA A 59 -20.55 -44.20 -55.63
N ALA A 60 -21.07 -44.95 -56.60
CA ALA A 60 -20.58 -46.29 -56.96
C ALA A 60 -19.51 -46.28 -58.06
N ASP A 61 -19.29 -45.14 -58.73
CA ASP A 61 -18.55 -45.06 -59.98
C ASP A 61 -17.06 -44.76 -59.78
N ASP A 62 -16.19 -45.46 -60.50
CA ASP A 62 -14.78 -45.05 -60.66
C ASP A 62 -14.63 -44.22 -61.94
N VAL A 63 -14.11 -43.02 -61.78
CA VAL A 63 -14.04 -42.02 -62.83
C VAL A 63 -12.60 -41.78 -63.24
N ALA A 64 -12.29 -41.86 -64.54
CA ALA A 64 -11.01 -41.43 -65.08
C ALA A 64 -11.19 -40.26 -66.07
N ILE A 65 -10.32 -39.25 -65.99
CA ILE A 65 -10.33 -38.09 -66.87
C ILE A 65 -8.99 -38.03 -67.58
N GLY A 66 -8.98 -38.13 -68.90
CA GLY A 66 -7.75 -37.96 -69.69
C GLY A 66 -7.97 -38.19 -71.16
N GLY A 67 -7.19 -37.53 -72.02
CA GLY A 67 -7.23 -37.75 -73.47
C GLY A 67 -6.08 -37.11 -74.22
N SER A 68 -6.01 -37.36 -75.52
CA SER A 68 -5.01 -36.78 -76.43
C SER A 68 -5.71 -36.10 -77.61
N PRO A 69 -5.81 -34.76 -77.66
CA PRO A 69 -5.27 -33.77 -76.72
C PRO A 69 -5.97 -33.78 -75.35
N SER A 70 -5.41 -33.07 -74.37
CA SER A 70 -5.91 -33.05 -72.98
C SER A 70 -7.40 -32.73 -72.90
N VAL A 71 -8.15 -33.53 -72.14
CA VAL A 71 -9.58 -33.34 -71.90
C VAL A 71 -9.79 -32.42 -70.70
N THR A 72 -10.65 -31.41 -70.84
CA THR A 72 -11.08 -30.52 -69.75
C THR A 72 -12.53 -30.79 -69.42
N ILE A 73 -12.81 -31.12 -68.16
CA ILE A 73 -14.17 -31.28 -67.64
C ILE A 73 -14.45 -30.16 -66.63
N THR A 74 -15.64 -29.56 -66.70
CA THR A 74 -16.08 -28.53 -65.74
C THR A 74 -17.35 -28.99 -65.02
N ILE A 75 -17.29 -29.09 -63.70
CA ILE A 75 -18.46 -29.20 -62.82
C ILE A 75 -18.91 -27.78 -62.51
N GLY A 76 -19.96 -27.32 -63.21
CA GLY A 76 -20.50 -25.97 -63.02
C GLY A 76 -21.11 -25.75 -61.63
N ALA A 77 -21.29 -24.48 -61.23
CA ALA A 77 -21.69 -24.07 -59.89
C ALA A 77 -22.97 -24.76 -59.35
N ASP A 78 -23.92 -25.10 -60.21
CA ASP A 78 -25.20 -25.73 -59.83
C ASP A 78 -25.18 -27.27 -59.92
N VAL A 79 -24.01 -27.88 -60.15
CA VAL A 79 -23.85 -29.33 -60.36
C VAL A 79 -23.27 -29.97 -59.11
N ALA A 80 -23.88 -31.07 -58.65
CA ALA A 80 -23.35 -31.95 -57.60
C ALA A 80 -23.09 -33.35 -58.17
N ALA A 81 -21.86 -33.82 -58.06
CA ALA A 81 -21.42 -35.14 -58.52
C ALA A 81 -20.91 -35.99 -57.36
N GLU A 82 -21.09 -37.30 -57.46
CA GLU A 82 -20.55 -38.26 -56.50
C GLU A 82 -19.71 -39.31 -57.24
N ALA A 83 -18.67 -39.85 -56.62
CA ALA A 83 -17.87 -40.93 -57.19
C ALA A 83 -17.33 -41.82 -56.08
N ARG A 84 -17.04 -43.09 -56.40
CA ARG A 84 -16.25 -43.95 -55.52
C ARG A 84 -14.79 -43.53 -55.54
N SER A 85 -14.18 -43.44 -56.72
CA SER A 85 -12.80 -42.96 -56.90
C SER A 85 -12.68 -42.10 -58.15
N VAL A 86 -11.77 -41.12 -58.14
CA VAL A 86 -11.52 -40.23 -59.28
C VAL A 86 -10.04 -40.21 -59.62
N THR A 87 -9.68 -40.42 -60.88
CA THR A 87 -8.30 -40.30 -61.38
C THR A 87 -8.23 -39.32 -62.54
N ILE A 88 -7.51 -38.22 -62.38
CA ILE A 88 -7.30 -37.20 -63.41
C ILE A 88 -5.91 -37.39 -63.98
N GLY A 89 -5.78 -37.65 -65.28
CA GLY A 89 -4.49 -37.87 -65.93
C GLY A 89 -3.88 -39.23 -65.63
N ARG A 90 -4.57 -40.35 -65.95
CA ARG A 90 -4.12 -41.74 -65.67
C ARG A 90 -3.22 -42.37 -66.74
N THR A 91 -3.54 -42.13 -68.01
CA THR A 91 -2.76 -42.65 -69.16
C THR A 91 -2.59 -41.61 -70.25
N ASN A 92 -3.40 -40.56 -70.22
CA ASN A 92 -3.35 -39.40 -71.08
C ASN A 92 -3.64 -38.15 -70.21
N PRO A 93 -3.16 -36.96 -70.58
CA PRO A 93 -3.37 -35.75 -69.79
C PRO A 93 -4.85 -35.39 -69.57
N GLY A 94 -5.19 -34.89 -68.37
CA GLY A 94 -6.55 -34.51 -68.00
C GLY A 94 -6.63 -33.25 -67.13
N ILE A 95 -7.70 -32.48 -67.29
CA ILE A 95 -7.99 -31.26 -66.54
C ILE A 95 -9.41 -31.35 -65.97
N LEU A 96 -9.59 -31.02 -64.70
CA LEU A 96 -10.88 -30.92 -64.03
C LEU A 96 -11.04 -29.53 -63.39
N VAL A 97 -12.15 -28.87 -63.63
CA VAL A 97 -12.54 -27.61 -62.98
C VAL A 97 -13.79 -27.86 -62.15
N ILE A 98 -13.79 -27.46 -60.89
CA ILE A 98 -14.88 -27.66 -59.95
C ILE A 98 -15.33 -26.29 -59.44
N ASP A 99 -16.44 -25.80 -60.00
CA ASP A 99 -17.17 -24.63 -59.50
C ASP A 99 -18.39 -25.04 -58.64
N GLY A 100 -18.88 -26.28 -58.83
CA GLY A 100 -19.97 -26.90 -58.07
C GLY A 100 -19.49 -27.84 -56.96
N SER A 101 -20.15 -28.98 -56.76
CA SER A 101 -19.81 -29.95 -55.71
C SER A 101 -19.36 -31.30 -56.29
N LEU A 102 -18.28 -31.86 -55.76
CA LEU A 102 -17.83 -33.23 -56.03
C LEU A 102 -17.59 -33.97 -54.70
N VAL A 103 -18.18 -35.14 -54.53
CA VAL A 103 -17.95 -36.00 -53.36
C VAL A 103 -17.38 -37.33 -53.81
N VAL A 104 -16.19 -37.67 -53.32
CA VAL A 104 -15.47 -38.90 -53.63
C VAL A 104 -15.30 -39.71 -52.35
N GLY A 105 -15.73 -40.97 -52.39
CA GLY A 105 -15.76 -41.85 -51.22
C GLY A 105 -14.38 -42.38 -50.80
N ASP A 106 -13.67 -43.03 -51.73
CA ASP A 106 -12.47 -43.80 -51.42
C ASP A 106 -11.20 -43.00 -51.68
N SER A 107 -10.88 -42.71 -52.95
CA SER A 107 -9.60 -42.10 -53.33
C SER A 107 -9.70 -41.16 -54.52
N SER A 108 -8.90 -40.10 -54.48
CA SER A 108 -8.73 -39.16 -55.58
C SER A 108 -7.26 -39.07 -55.96
N THR A 109 -6.95 -39.26 -57.24
CA THR A 109 -5.58 -39.19 -57.77
C THR A 109 -5.49 -38.16 -58.89
N ILE A 110 -4.54 -37.24 -58.79
CA ILE A 110 -4.26 -36.21 -59.80
C ILE A 110 -2.88 -36.49 -60.38
N GLY A 111 -2.81 -36.83 -61.66
CA GLY A 111 -1.60 -37.16 -62.40
C GLY A 111 -1.01 -38.50 -61.98
N ASP A 112 -1.55 -39.59 -62.51
CA ASP A 112 -1.05 -40.96 -62.35
C ASP A 112 -0.33 -41.38 -63.65
N ASP A 113 0.99 -41.56 -63.60
CA ASP A 113 1.89 -41.78 -64.76
C ASP A 113 1.90 -40.68 -65.85
N THR A 114 0.89 -39.79 -65.90
CA THR A 114 0.76 -38.66 -66.83
C THR A 114 0.35 -37.36 -66.13
N THR A 115 0.01 -36.31 -66.88
CA THR A 115 -0.30 -34.99 -66.33
C THR A 115 -1.78 -34.87 -65.95
N GLY A 116 -2.06 -34.59 -64.68
CA GLY A 116 -3.39 -34.24 -64.19
C GLY A 116 -3.42 -32.84 -63.61
N ALA A 117 -4.47 -32.08 -63.87
CA ALA A 117 -4.70 -30.79 -63.23
C ALA A 117 -6.12 -30.67 -62.71
N VAL A 118 -6.29 -30.17 -61.48
CA VAL A 118 -7.58 -29.86 -60.89
C VAL A 118 -7.59 -28.41 -60.41
N THR A 119 -8.65 -27.68 -60.72
CA THR A 119 -8.91 -26.35 -60.17
C THR A 119 -10.26 -26.37 -59.45
N VAL A 120 -10.29 -25.98 -58.18
CA VAL A 120 -11.54 -25.79 -57.42
C VAL A 120 -11.71 -24.30 -57.18
N SER A 121 -12.73 -23.68 -57.77
CA SER A 121 -12.88 -22.22 -57.82
C SER A 121 -14.17 -21.71 -57.17
N GLY A 122 -14.15 -20.46 -56.71
CA GLY A 122 -15.36 -19.77 -56.23
C GLY A 122 -16.00 -20.49 -55.04
N ALA A 123 -17.28 -20.89 -55.16
CA ALA A 123 -18.00 -21.64 -54.13
C ALA A 123 -17.83 -23.17 -54.26
N GLY A 124 -16.90 -23.63 -55.11
CA GLY A 124 -16.68 -25.04 -55.39
C GLY A 124 -16.31 -25.85 -54.13
N PHE A 125 -16.87 -27.05 -54.00
CA PHE A 125 -16.64 -27.96 -52.89
C PHE A 125 -16.18 -29.33 -53.42
N TRP A 126 -15.11 -29.88 -52.84
CA TRP A 126 -14.63 -31.22 -53.17
C TRP A 126 -14.28 -32.04 -51.92
N GLN A 127 -15.02 -33.11 -51.67
CA GLN A 127 -14.61 -34.14 -50.72
C GLN A 127 -13.83 -35.23 -51.49
N ALA A 128 -12.56 -35.45 -51.19
CA ALA A 128 -11.66 -36.19 -52.08
C ALA A 128 -11.31 -37.63 -51.64
N GLY A 129 -11.79 -38.12 -50.50
CA GLY A 129 -11.29 -39.38 -49.93
C GLY A 129 -9.81 -39.25 -49.53
N GLU A 130 -8.99 -40.29 -49.73
CA GLU A 130 -7.51 -40.14 -49.72
C GLU A 130 -7.07 -39.42 -51.01
N LEU A 131 -6.38 -38.29 -50.87
CA LEU A 131 -5.96 -37.47 -52.01
C LEU A 131 -4.48 -37.71 -52.34
N THR A 132 -4.18 -38.04 -53.60
CA THR A 132 -2.81 -38.17 -54.11
C THR A 132 -2.60 -37.21 -55.29
N ILE A 133 -1.53 -36.43 -55.26
CA ILE A 133 -1.16 -35.45 -56.27
C ILE A 133 0.23 -35.82 -56.80
N GLY A 134 0.31 -36.32 -58.03
CA GLY A 134 1.50 -36.88 -58.64
C GLY A 134 1.76 -38.30 -58.13
N ASP A 135 1.33 -39.29 -58.92
CA ASP A 135 1.51 -40.71 -58.65
C ASP A 135 2.13 -41.46 -59.85
N GLY A 136 2.53 -42.71 -59.65
CA GLY A 136 3.19 -43.51 -60.69
C GLY A 136 4.67 -43.18 -60.90
N VAL A 137 5.22 -43.58 -62.05
CA VAL A 137 6.63 -43.43 -62.46
C VAL A 137 6.96 -42.00 -62.88
N ALA A 138 6.06 -41.34 -63.61
CA ALA A 138 6.26 -40.02 -64.21
C ALA A 138 5.04 -39.09 -64.06
N GLY A 139 4.06 -39.44 -63.21
CA GLY A 139 2.83 -38.67 -63.07
C GLY A 139 3.08 -37.29 -62.49
N THR A 140 2.48 -36.28 -63.12
CA THR A 140 2.58 -34.88 -62.71
C THR A 140 1.19 -34.37 -62.35
N GLY A 141 0.94 -34.17 -61.08
CA GLY A 141 -0.33 -33.67 -60.56
C GLY A 141 -0.25 -32.20 -60.15
N THR A 142 -1.28 -31.43 -60.48
CA THR A 142 -1.46 -30.06 -59.96
C THR A 142 -2.87 -29.90 -59.40
N LEU A 143 -2.98 -29.51 -58.13
CA LEU A 143 -4.23 -29.05 -57.53
C LEU A 143 -4.16 -27.56 -57.24
N THR A 144 -5.10 -26.80 -57.77
CA THR A 144 -5.30 -25.37 -57.45
C THR A 144 -6.63 -25.21 -56.73
N ILE A 145 -6.63 -24.63 -55.54
CA ILE A 145 -7.85 -24.29 -54.81
C ILE A 145 -7.92 -22.76 -54.78
N ASN A 146 -8.77 -22.19 -55.63
CA ASN A 146 -8.92 -20.76 -55.87
C ASN A 146 -10.25 -20.23 -55.30
N GLY A 147 -10.31 -20.10 -53.97
CA GLY A 147 -11.52 -19.70 -53.23
C GLY A 147 -12.48 -20.82 -52.83
N GLY A 148 -12.36 -22.01 -53.43
CA GLY A 148 -13.18 -23.18 -53.07
C GLY A 148 -12.72 -23.91 -51.80
N LEU A 149 -13.40 -25.00 -51.44
CA LEU A 149 -13.06 -25.88 -50.31
C LEU A 149 -12.79 -27.30 -50.80
N VAL A 150 -11.63 -27.86 -50.46
CA VAL A 150 -11.32 -29.28 -50.60
C VAL A 150 -11.17 -29.89 -49.22
N THR A 151 -11.81 -31.04 -48.96
CA THR A 151 -11.68 -31.76 -47.71
C THR A 151 -11.36 -33.23 -47.93
N THR A 152 -10.43 -33.77 -47.15
CA THR A 152 -10.06 -35.20 -47.12
C THR A 152 -10.53 -35.87 -45.82
N GLY A 153 -11.29 -35.15 -44.98
CA GLY A 153 -11.56 -35.59 -43.61
C GLY A 153 -10.26 -35.78 -42.84
N THR A 154 -10.15 -36.86 -42.06
CA THR A 154 -8.93 -37.22 -41.32
C THR A 154 -7.89 -37.96 -42.17
N ASN A 155 -8.13 -38.14 -43.48
CA ASN A 155 -7.18 -38.80 -44.37
C ASN A 155 -5.99 -37.90 -44.68
N ARG A 156 -4.92 -38.52 -45.19
CA ARG A 156 -3.70 -37.83 -45.62
C ARG A 156 -3.79 -37.41 -47.07
N THR A 157 -3.11 -36.31 -47.39
CA THR A 157 -2.86 -35.87 -48.75
C THR A 157 -1.40 -36.16 -49.13
N TRP A 158 -1.18 -36.94 -50.18
CA TRP A 158 0.15 -37.29 -50.66
C TRP A 158 0.57 -36.44 -51.86
N LEU A 159 1.79 -35.92 -51.86
CA LEU A 159 2.40 -35.28 -53.03
C LEU A 159 3.62 -36.08 -53.50
N GLY A 160 3.68 -36.44 -54.79
CA GLY A 160 4.79 -37.19 -55.37
C GLY A 160 4.97 -38.59 -54.75
N ARG A 161 3.89 -39.37 -54.66
CA ARG A 161 3.78 -40.54 -53.76
C ARG A 161 4.65 -41.75 -54.12
N SER A 162 4.68 -42.19 -55.38
CA SER A 162 5.20 -43.52 -55.72
C SER A 162 6.70 -43.60 -56.03
N LEU A 163 7.24 -42.74 -56.90
CA LEU A 163 8.61 -42.86 -57.41
C LEU A 163 9.28 -41.49 -57.58
N ALA A 164 10.61 -41.46 -57.68
CA ALA A 164 11.39 -40.22 -57.80
C ALA A 164 11.02 -39.38 -59.04
N GLY A 165 10.38 -39.97 -60.06
CA GLY A 165 9.94 -39.28 -61.27
C GLY A 165 8.53 -38.66 -61.18
N SER A 166 7.73 -38.95 -60.14
CA SER A 166 6.44 -38.29 -59.96
C SER A 166 6.59 -36.89 -59.35
N SER A 167 5.65 -36.00 -59.64
CA SER A 167 5.65 -34.61 -59.18
C SER A 167 4.27 -34.15 -58.75
N GLY A 168 4.13 -33.66 -57.52
CA GLY A 168 2.88 -33.11 -56.98
C GLY A 168 2.97 -31.61 -56.69
N THR A 169 2.04 -30.82 -57.19
CA THR A 169 1.96 -29.38 -56.91
C THR A 169 0.60 -29.04 -56.29
N LEU A 170 0.62 -28.40 -55.13
CA LEU A 170 -0.56 -27.83 -54.47
C LEU A 170 -0.48 -26.31 -54.47
N ILE A 171 -1.53 -25.63 -54.93
CA ILE A 171 -1.65 -24.17 -54.94
C ILE A 171 -2.94 -23.81 -54.18
N LEU A 172 -2.79 -23.00 -53.14
CA LEU A 172 -3.90 -22.49 -52.32
C LEU A 172 -3.96 -20.98 -52.51
N SER A 173 -5.02 -20.48 -53.14
CA SER A 173 -5.16 -19.06 -53.50
C SER A 173 -6.57 -18.53 -53.30
N ASP A 174 -6.72 -17.20 -53.28
CA ASP A 174 -8.02 -16.50 -53.19
C ASP A 174 -8.92 -16.98 -52.03
N ALA A 175 -8.35 -17.23 -50.84
CA ALA A 175 -8.99 -17.81 -49.66
C ALA A 175 -9.46 -19.28 -49.81
N GLY A 176 -8.96 -19.98 -50.82
CA GLY A 176 -9.19 -21.41 -51.03
C GLY A 176 -8.69 -22.24 -49.85
N VAL A 177 -9.48 -23.23 -49.45
CA VAL A 177 -9.26 -24.03 -48.24
C VAL A 177 -8.96 -25.47 -48.58
N LEU A 178 -7.87 -26.03 -48.02
CA LEU A 178 -7.67 -27.47 -47.92
C LEU A 178 -7.84 -27.92 -46.47
N GLU A 179 -8.79 -28.82 -46.23
CA GLU A 179 -8.98 -29.55 -44.98
C GLU A 179 -8.39 -30.96 -45.08
N THR A 180 -7.40 -31.26 -44.25
CA THR A 180 -6.72 -32.57 -44.30
C THR A 180 -6.12 -32.95 -42.96
N GLY A 181 -5.94 -34.26 -42.74
CA GLY A 181 -5.30 -34.78 -41.54
C GLY A 181 -3.79 -34.53 -41.53
N GLN A 182 -3.13 -34.66 -42.68
CA GLN A 182 -1.70 -34.42 -42.87
C GLN A 182 -1.38 -34.27 -44.36
N ILE A 183 -0.34 -33.51 -44.70
CA ILE A 183 0.26 -33.51 -46.04
C ILE A 183 1.63 -34.19 -45.98
N VAL A 184 1.81 -35.22 -46.81
CA VAL A 184 3.04 -36.03 -46.83
C VAL A 184 3.68 -35.97 -48.21
N ARG A 185 4.96 -35.62 -48.24
CA ARG A 185 5.78 -35.79 -49.43
C ARG A 185 6.24 -37.25 -49.57
N GLY A 186 6.00 -37.85 -50.74
CA GLY A 186 6.59 -39.12 -51.13
C GLY A 186 8.01 -38.97 -51.72
N PRO A 187 8.56 -40.01 -52.38
CA PRO A 187 9.89 -39.97 -52.98
C PRO A 187 10.04 -38.95 -54.12
N GLY A 188 8.94 -38.55 -54.78
CA GLY A 188 8.89 -37.63 -55.91
C GLY A 188 9.12 -36.17 -55.55
N ALA A 189 9.02 -35.29 -56.55
CA ALA A 189 9.00 -33.85 -56.34
C ALA A 189 7.66 -33.43 -55.71
N ALA A 190 7.69 -32.52 -54.76
CA ALA A 190 6.47 -31.97 -54.17
C ALA A 190 6.65 -30.48 -53.89
N ALA A 191 5.64 -29.67 -54.20
CA ALA A 191 5.62 -28.25 -53.93
C ALA A 191 4.26 -27.81 -53.40
N ILE A 192 4.26 -26.90 -52.41
CA ILE A 192 3.07 -26.23 -51.89
C ILE A 192 3.27 -24.73 -52.06
N THR A 193 2.30 -24.06 -52.66
CA THR A 193 2.29 -22.62 -52.87
C THR A 193 1.06 -22.02 -52.22
N PHE A 194 1.26 -21.06 -51.34
CA PHE A 194 0.19 -20.25 -50.76
C PHE A 194 0.18 -18.86 -51.41
N ASP A 195 -0.98 -18.40 -51.86
CA ASP A 195 -1.21 -17.02 -52.32
C ASP A 195 -2.58 -16.54 -51.82
N ASN A 196 -2.66 -16.27 -50.51
CA ASN A 196 -3.90 -16.05 -49.75
C ASN A 196 -4.74 -17.32 -49.53
N GLY A 197 -4.10 -18.49 -49.46
CA GLY A 197 -4.77 -19.77 -49.21
C GLY A 197 -4.85 -20.18 -47.72
N ILE A 198 -5.78 -21.08 -47.40
CA ILE A 198 -5.98 -21.64 -46.05
C ILE A 198 -5.68 -23.13 -46.05
N LEU A 199 -4.83 -23.58 -45.13
CA LEU A 199 -4.66 -24.98 -44.81
C LEU A 199 -5.24 -25.24 -43.41
N ARG A 200 -6.25 -26.11 -43.33
CA ARG A 200 -7.00 -26.41 -42.12
C ARG A 200 -6.78 -27.85 -41.65
N ALA A 201 -6.40 -28.02 -40.39
CA ALA A 201 -6.21 -29.34 -39.79
C ALA A 201 -7.55 -29.99 -39.42
N THR A 202 -7.61 -31.31 -39.51
CA THR A 202 -8.77 -32.13 -39.12
C THR A 202 -8.41 -33.20 -38.08
N ALA A 203 -7.14 -33.29 -37.69
CA ALA A 203 -6.61 -34.19 -36.68
C ALA A 203 -5.33 -33.61 -36.06
N ASP A 204 -4.95 -34.09 -34.88
CA ASP A 204 -3.66 -33.78 -34.26
C ASP A 204 -2.54 -34.49 -35.02
N GLU A 205 -1.46 -33.77 -35.34
CA GLU A 205 -0.36 -34.31 -36.13
C GLU A 205 0.97 -33.62 -35.84
N ALA A 206 1.94 -34.36 -35.29
CA ALA A 206 3.22 -33.79 -34.87
C ALA A 206 4.05 -33.18 -36.03
N ASP A 207 3.89 -33.68 -37.25
CA ASP A 207 4.52 -33.12 -38.46
C ASP A 207 3.52 -33.09 -39.62
N PHE A 208 2.70 -32.04 -39.64
CA PHE A 208 1.59 -31.83 -40.55
C PHE A 208 2.03 -31.62 -42.00
N LEU A 209 3.23 -31.06 -42.23
CA LEU A 209 3.86 -30.92 -43.54
C LEU A 209 5.15 -31.76 -43.61
N SER A 210 4.97 -33.08 -43.71
CA SER A 210 6.05 -34.05 -43.56
C SER A 210 6.85 -34.28 -44.85
N GLY A 211 8.19 -34.31 -44.69
CA GLY A 211 9.12 -34.77 -45.74
C GLY A 211 9.50 -33.75 -46.82
N PHE A 212 9.02 -32.51 -46.71
CA PHE A 212 9.27 -31.44 -47.67
C PHE A 212 10.70 -30.86 -47.54
N PRO A 213 11.46 -30.73 -48.65
CA PRO A 213 12.77 -30.09 -48.63
C PRO A 213 12.67 -28.56 -48.48
N ALA A 214 13.78 -27.91 -48.14
CA ALA A 214 13.81 -26.47 -48.03
C ALA A 214 13.46 -25.77 -49.36
N GLY A 215 12.58 -24.77 -49.30
CA GLY A 215 12.12 -24.02 -50.46
C GLY A 215 10.92 -24.61 -51.21
N SER A 216 10.45 -25.82 -50.88
CA SER A 216 9.29 -26.42 -51.56
C SER A 216 7.94 -25.96 -51.01
N VAL A 217 7.90 -25.34 -49.83
CA VAL A 217 6.68 -24.75 -49.25
C VAL A 217 6.85 -23.23 -49.27
N THR A 218 6.18 -22.57 -50.21
CA THR A 218 6.36 -21.14 -50.49
C THR A 218 5.10 -20.32 -50.21
N ILE A 219 5.28 -19.20 -49.52
CA ILE A 219 4.27 -18.19 -49.21
C ILE A 219 4.48 -16.99 -50.15
N GLN A 220 3.62 -16.86 -51.15
CA GLN A 220 3.60 -15.73 -52.08
C GLN A 220 2.98 -14.48 -51.43
N ALA A 221 2.93 -13.37 -52.16
CA ALA A 221 2.56 -12.06 -51.63
C ALA A 221 1.16 -12.03 -50.98
N GLY A 222 0.22 -12.87 -51.41
CA GLY A 222 -1.10 -13.02 -50.79
C GLY A 222 -1.09 -13.64 -49.39
N GLY A 223 0.00 -14.31 -48.98
CA GLY A 223 0.16 -14.89 -47.66
C GLY A 223 -0.36 -16.33 -47.54
N ALA A 224 -0.22 -16.90 -46.33
CA ALA A 224 -0.69 -18.24 -45.97
C ALA A 224 -1.47 -18.17 -44.66
N SER A 225 -2.58 -18.91 -44.57
CA SER A 225 -3.31 -19.13 -43.31
C SER A 225 -3.22 -20.59 -42.90
N ILE A 226 -2.73 -20.86 -41.70
CA ILE A 226 -2.71 -22.17 -41.07
C ILE A 226 -3.77 -22.17 -39.97
N ASP A 227 -4.87 -22.87 -40.24
CA ASP A 227 -6.01 -23.03 -39.35
C ASP A 227 -5.91 -24.35 -38.61
N THR A 228 -5.55 -24.29 -37.34
CA THR A 228 -5.49 -25.49 -36.49
C THR A 228 -6.84 -26.13 -36.23
N ASN A 229 -7.94 -25.39 -36.38
CA ASN A 229 -9.30 -25.90 -36.12
C ASN A 229 -9.49 -26.59 -34.75
N GLY A 230 -8.66 -26.26 -33.76
CA GLY A 230 -8.69 -26.89 -32.43
C GLY A 230 -7.75 -28.08 -32.25
N HIS A 231 -6.96 -28.44 -33.26
CA HIS A 231 -5.98 -29.54 -33.23
C HIS A 231 -4.55 -29.05 -32.97
N ASP A 232 -3.75 -29.91 -32.36
CA ASP A 232 -2.32 -29.67 -32.15
C ASP A 232 -1.53 -30.23 -33.34
N ILE A 233 -0.85 -29.34 -34.07
CA ILE A 233 -0.06 -29.68 -35.26
C ILE A 233 1.36 -29.11 -35.21
N GLY A 234 2.31 -29.79 -35.85
CA GLY A 234 3.68 -29.28 -36.03
C GLY A 234 4.07 -29.13 -37.50
N ILE A 235 5.00 -28.22 -37.78
CA ILE A 235 5.61 -28.04 -39.11
C ILE A 235 7.12 -28.04 -38.93
N SER A 236 7.77 -29.11 -39.38
CA SER A 236 9.23 -29.28 -39.32
C SER A 236 9.96 -28.76 -40.58
N THR A 237 9.25 -28.61 -41.69
CA THR A 237 9.80 -28.07 -42.94
C THR A 237 10.02 -26.55 -42.87
N SER A 238 11.01 -26.03 -43.59
CA SER A 238 11.20 -24.58 -43.74
C SER A 238 10.09 -23.98 -44.59
N LEU A 239 9.51 -22.85 -44.16
CA LEU A 239 8.62 -22.03 -44.97
C LEU A 239 9.43 -20.92 -45.66
N SER A 240 9.26 -20.72 -46.97
CA SER A 240 9.95 -19.69 -47.76
C SER A 240 8.98 -18.68 -48.40
N GLY A 241 9.48 -17.59 -48.94
CA GLY A 241 8.68 -16.62 -49.70
C GLY A 241 8.59 -15.23 -49.06
N ASN A 242 7.72 -14.36 -49.59
CA ASN A 242 7.62 -12.96 -49.18
C ASN A 242 6.30 -12.60 -48.49
N GLY A 243 5.31 -13.49 -48.50
CA GLY A 243 4.01 -13.25 -47.88
C GLY A 243 3.97 -13.46 -46.37
N ALA A 244 2.86 -13.01 -45.78
CA ALA A 244 2.56 -13.14 -44.37
C ALA A 244 2.08 -14.54 -43.99
N LEU A 245 2.35 -14.96 -42.75
CA LEU A 245 1.82 -16.18 -42.16
C LEU A 245 0.75 -15.83 -41.11
N ALA A 246 -0.46 -16.33 -41.28
CA ALA A 246 -1.54 -16.23 -40.31
C ALA A 246 -1.75 -17.58 -39.61
N LYS A 247 -1.77 -17.58 -38.28
CA LYS A 247 -2.17 -18.72 -37.45
C LYS A 247 -3.57 -18.46 -36.91
N THR A 248 -4.50 -19.36 -37.24
CA THR A 248 -5.89 -19.35 -36.77
C THR A 248 -6.28 -20.69 -36.13
N GLY A 249 -7.51 -20.78 -35.64
CA GLY A 249 -8.03 -21.95 -34.93
C GLY A 249 -7.51 -22.05 -33.50
N ALA A 250 -8.25 -22.76 -32.63
CA ALA A 250 -7.99 -22.79 -31.20
C ALA A 250 -6.81 -23.68 -30.75
N GLY A 251 -6.29 -24.53 -31.63
CA GLY A 251 -5.24 -25.51 -31.30
C GLY A 251 -3.82 -24.94 -31.38
N THR A 252 -2.83 -25.78 -31.15
CA THR A 252 -1.41 -25.41 -31.15
C THR A 252 -0.77 -25.63 -32.53
N LEU A 253 -0.03 -24.66 -33.04
CA LEU A 253 0.89 -24.83 -34.17
C LEU A 253 2.32 -24.74 -33.66
N THR A 254 3.11 -25.81 -33.80
CA THR A 254 4.54 -25.83 -33.45
C THR A 254 5.39 -25.67 -34.70
N LEU A 255 6.19 -24.60 -34.79
CA LEU A 255 7.14 -24.40 -35.88
C LEU A 255 8.55 -24.78 -35.41
N SER A 256 9.07 -25.90 -35.92
CA SER A 256 10.42 -26.40 -35.60
C SER A 256 11.40 -26.30 -36.79
N GLY A 257 10.89 -26.04 -38.00
CA GLY A 257 11.70 -25.78 -39.19
C GLY A 257 12.36 -24.40 -39.17
N ALA A 258 13.57 -24.31 -39.74
CA ALA A 258 14.25 -23.03 -39.96
C ALA A 258 13.67 -22.33 -41.20
N SER A 259 12.69 -21.46 -40.98
CA SER A 259 11.99 -20.74 -42.05
C SER A 259 12.79 -19.54 -42.57
N VAL A 260 12.53 -19.16 -43.82
CA VAL A 260 13.19 -18.03 -44.51
C VAL A 260 12.19 -17.06 -45.14
N TYR A 261 10.90 -17.17 -44.84
CA TYR A 261 9.90 -16.21 -45.32
C TYR A 261 10.09 -14.83 -44.67
N THR A 262 9.81 -13.77 -45.40
CA THR A 262 10.08 -12.39 -44.93
C THR A 262 8.82 -11.63 -44.50
N GLY A 263 7.63 -12.15 -44.76
CA GLY A 263 6.39 -11.50 -44.34
C GLY A 263 6.13 -11.58 -42.83
N MET A 264 5.15 -10.81 -42.38
CA MET A 264 4.74 -10.75 -40.98
C MET A 264 4.04 -12.05 -40.54
N THR A 265 4.24 -12.46 -39.29
CA THR A 265 3.44 -13.52 -38.66
C THR A 265 2.34 -12.90 -37.81
N THR A 266 1.09 -13.33 -37.98
CA THR A 266 -0.05 -12.96 -37.14
C THR A 266 -0.63 -14.19 -36.47
N VAL A 267 -0.79 -14.17 -35.15
CA VAL A 267 -1.51 -15.17 -34.36
C VAL A 267 -2.84 -14.55 -33.93
N SER A 268 -3.94 -15.11 -34.43
CA SER A 268 -5.30 -14.64 -34.11
C SER A 268 -6.22 -15.74 -33.55
N GLY A 269 -5.64 -16.89 -33.18
CA GLY A 269 -6.31 -17.93 -32.41
C GLY A 269 -5.35 -19.03 -31.98
N GLY A 270 -5.59 -19.59 -30.80
CA GLY A 270 -4.83 -20.70 -30.23
C GLY A 270 -3.37 -20.33 -29.94
N THR A 271 -2.50 -21.33 -29.94
CA THR A 271 -1.08 -21.15 -29.60
C THR A 271 -0.19 -21.33 -30.83
N LEU A 272 0.78 -20.44 -31.02
CA LEU A 272 1.92 -20.64 -31.91
C LEU A 272 3.16 -20.88 -31.06
N VAL A 273 3.76 -22.06 -31.16
CA VAL A 273 5.01 -22.43 -30.48
C VAL A 273 6.18 -22.23 -31.44
N VAL A 274 7.17 -21.45 -31.02
CA VAL A 274 8.43 -21.22 -31.72
C VAL A 274 9.47 -22.16 -31.12
N ALA A 275 9.77 -23.25 -31.83
CA ALA A 275 10.71 -24.30 -31.41
C ALA A 275 12.06 -24.25 -32.17
N ASN A 276 12.32 -23.15 -32.90
CA ASN A 276 13.55 -22.90 -33.64
C ASN A 276 13.84 -21.39 -33.72
N ASP A 277 15.11 -20.98 -33.64
CA ASP A 277 15.55 -19.58 -33.69
C ASP A 277 15.10 -18.83 -34.96
N GLN A 278 14.90 -19.55 -36.07
CA GLN A 278 14.49 -19.02 -37.37
C GLN A 278 13.05 -19.41 -37.74
N ALA A 279 12.26 -19.94 -36.80
CA ALA A 279 10.91 -20.42 -37.13
C ALA A 279 10.02 -19.32 -37.74
N LEU A 280 10.24 -18.06 -37.35
CA LEU A 280 9.49 -16.88 -37.83
C LEU A 280 10.20 -16.09 -38.94
N GLY A 281 11.16 -16.72 -39.63
CA GLY A 281 11.95 -16.11 -40.70
C GLY A 281 12.93 -15.03 -40.24
N PRO A 282 13.77 -14.49 -41.14
CA PRO A 282 14.77 -13.49 -40.81
C PRO A 282 14.17 -12.14 -40.41
N TYR A 283 14.91 -11.38 -39.60
CA TYR A 283 14.54 -10.02 -39.21
C TYR A 283 14.58 -9.07 -40.42
N ALA A 284 13.40 -8.61 -40.86
CA ALA A 284 13.32 -7.41 -41.69
C ALA A 284 13.17 -6.19 -40.74
N GLN A 285 13.88 -5.09 -41.03
CA GLN A 285 13.73 -3.83 -40.28
C GLN A 285 12.23 -3.50 -40.15
N ASN A 286 11.74 -3.27 -38.93
CA ASN A 286 10.34 -3.02 -38.58
C ASN A 286 9.35 -4.20 -38.71
N ALA A 287 9.81 -5.43 -38.95
CA ALA A 287 8.95 -6.62 -38.92
C ALA A 287 8.78 -7.16 -37.49
N TYR A 288 7.53 -7.34 -37.07
CA TYR A 288 7.16 -7.91 -35.78
C TYR A 288 6.24 -9.12 -35.96
N ALA A 289 6.23 -10.03 -34.98
CA ALA A 289 5.18 -11.02 -34.83
C ALA A 289 4.00 -10.37 -34.10
N ARG A 290 2.80 -10.42 -34.68
CA ARG A 290 1.59 -9.86 -34.08
C ARG A 290 0.79 -10.95 -33.39
N VAL A 291 0.37 -10.72 -32.15
CA VAL A 291 -0.58 -11.57 -31.42
C VAL A 291 -1.80 -10.72 -31.09
N THR A 292 -2.97 -11.11 -31.58
CA THR A 292 -4.23 -10.36 -31.41
C THR A 292 -5.33 -11.29 -30.91
N GLY A 293 -6.11 -10.81 -29.94
CA GLY A 293 -7.22 -11.54 -29.33
C GLY A 293 -6.83 -12.33 -28.08
N ALA A 294 -7.69 -12.30 -27.07
CA ALA A 294 -7.46 -12.90 -25.74
C ALA A 294 -7.19 -14.42 -25.74
N ALA A 295 -7.58 -15.13 -26.80
CA ALA A 295 -7.34 -16.57 -26.96
C ALA A 295 -6.06 -16.90 -27.75
N SER A 296 -5.27 -15.89 -28.11
CA SER A 296 -4.07 -16.04 -28.95
C SER A 296 -2.80 -15.98 -28.09
N THR A 297 -1.93 -16.98 -28.26
CA THR A 297 -0.65 -17.06 -27.55
C THR A 297 0.49 -17.28 -28.54
N LEU A 298 1.56 -16.51 -28.40
CA LEU A 298 2.88 -16.84 -28.94
C LEU A 298 3.73 -17.41 -27.81
N SER A 299 4.16 -18.67 -27.93
CA SER A 299 5.04 -19.32 -26.97
C SER A 299 6.44 -19.48 -27.58
N ILE A 300 7.48 -19.14 -26.82
CA ILE A 300 8.89 -19.29 -27.22
C ILE A 300 9.51 -20.35 -26.33
N ASP A 301 9.91 -21.47 -26.92
CA ASP A 301 10.42 -22.62 -26.18
C ASP A 301 11.74 -22.33 -25.45
N PRO A 302 12.04 -23.07 -24.37
CA PRO A 302 13.33 -22.98 -23.69
C PRO A 302 14.52 -23.19 -24.63
N GLY A 303 15.53 -22.33 -24.51
CA GLY A 303 16.76 -22.40 -25.32
C GLY A 303 16.67 -21.76 -26.70
N ILE A 304 15.48 -21.32 -27.14
CA ILE A 304 15.31 -20.61 -28.41
C ILE A 304 15.73 -19.15 -28.27
N VAL A 305 16.45 -18.63 -29.26
CA VAL A 305 16.79 -17.20 -29.39
C VAL A 305 16.01 -16.61 -30.56
N LEU A 306 14.89 -15.96 -30.24
CA LEU A 306 14.06 -15.29 -31.23
C LEU A 306 14.50 -13.83 -31.41
N ASN A 307 15.10 -13.53 -32.56
CA ASN A 307 15.52 -12.18 -32.94
C ASN A 307 14.39 -11.44 -33.68
N LYS A 308 13.26 -11.20 -33.02
CA LYS A 308 12.07 -10.52 -33.56
C LYS A 308 11.41 -9.66 -32.50
N ASN A 309 10.79 -8.57 -32.91
CA ASN A 309 9.88 -7.83 -32.04
C ASN A 309 8.52 -8.56 -32.00
N VAL A 310 7.83 -8.51 -30.87
CA VAL A 310 6.49 -9.05 -30.66
C VAL A 310 5.54 -7.90 -30.33
N ARG A 311 4.39 -7.85 -31.02
CA ARG A 311 3.33 -6.88 -30.78
C ARG A 311 2.09 -7.58 -30.24
N LEU A 312 1.63 -7.17 -29.06
CA LEU A 312 0.42 -7.70 -28.42
C LEU A 312 -0.73 -6.68 -28.54
N GLN A 313 -1.91 -7.16 -28.93
CA GLN A 313 -3.13 -6.36 -29.12
C GLN A 313 -4.34 -7.16 -28.64
N ASP A 314 -5.42 -6.48 -28.26
CA ASP A 314 -6.73 -7.10 -27.97
C ASP A 314 -6.67 -8.29 -26.97
N GLY A 315 -5.77 -8.22 -25.98
CA GLY A 315 -5.57 -9.26 -24.97
C GLY A 315 -4.64 -10.41 -25.35
N GLY A 316 -3.93 -10.32 -26.47
CA GLY A 316 -2.97 -11.35 -26.92
C GLY A 316 -1.87 -11.64 -25.88
N THR A 317 -1.39 -12.88 -25.86
CA THR A 317 -0.43 -13.37 -24.86
C THR A 317 0.93 -13.73 -25.47
N LEU A 318 2.01 -13.32 -24.81
CA LEU A 318 3.37 -13.84 -25.01
C LEU A 318 3.74 -14.73 -23.83
N ASP A 319 4.05 -15.99 -24.10
CA ASP A 319 4.65 -16.93 -23.15
C ASP A 319 6.13 -17.14 -23.52
N ASN A 320 7.04 -16.44 -22.84
CA ASN A 320 8.47 -16.50 -23.14
C ASN A 320 9.23 -17.38 -22.14
N GLN A 321 9.72 -18.53 -22.62
CA GLN A 321 10.61 -19.42 -21.88
C GLN A 321 12.04 -19.43 -22.47
N GLY A 322 12.21 -18.87 -23.68
CA GLY A 322 13.48 -18.69 -24.37
C GLY A 322 14.10 -17.31 -24.19
N THR A 323 14.79 -16.82 -25.22
CA THR A 323 15.38 -15.48 -25.29
C THR A 323 14.75 -14.69 -26.43
N LEU A 324 14.06 -13.60 -26.09
CA LEU A 324 13.53 -12.65 -27.06
C LEU A 324 14.47 -11.44 -27.15
N VAL A 325 14.93 -11.15 -28.37
CA VAL A 325 15.84 -10.04 -28.65
C VAL A 325 15.29 -9.17 -29.77
N GLY A 326 15.30 -7.86 -29.57
CA GLY A 326 14.75 -6.91 -30.54
C GLY A 326 15.16 -5.48 -30.24
N GLY A 327 14.74 -4.54 -31.09
CA GLY A 327 14.89 -3.11 -30.81
C GLY A 327 13.97 -2.70 -29.66
N LEU A 328 12.68 -2.95 -29.89
CA LEU A 328 11.60 -2.98 -28.91
C LEU A 328 11.07 -4.42 -28.90
N PRO A 329 11.65 -5.32 -28.08
CA PRO A 329 11.33 -6.75 -28.10
C PRO A 329 9.84 -7.02 -27.89
N VAL A 330 9.18 -6.30 -26.97
CA VAL A 330 7.74 -6.43 -26.72
C VAL A 330 7.07 -5.06 -26.75
N TYR A 331 6.01 -4.96 -27.55
CA TYR A 331 5.17 -3.77 -27.59
C TYR A 331 3.70 -4.13 -27.41
N ILE A 332 3.06 -3.57 -26.39
CA ILE A 332 1.64 -3.78 -26.11
C ILE A 332 0.85 -2.54 -26.49
N THR A 333 -0.17 -2.73 -27.33
CA THR A 333 -1.02 -1.65 -27.85
C THR A 333 -2.47 -1.78 -27.40
N ASP A 334 -3.40 -1.08 -28.07
CA ASP A 334 -4.82 -1.01 -27.72
C ASP A 334 -5.48 -2.38 -27.48
N GLY A 335 -6.40 -2.41 -26.50
CA GLY A 335 -7.11 -3.63 -26.08
C GLY A 335 -6.31 -4.52 -25.13
N GLY A 336 -5.08 -4.12 -24.78
CA GLY A 336 -4.22 -4.75 -23.80
C GLY A 336 -3.47 -6.01 -24.30
N GLY A 337 -2.70 -6.63 -23.41
CA GLY A 337 -1.92 -7.82 -23.67
C GLY A 337 -1.32 -8.42 -22.40
N ASN A 338 -0.92 -9.69 -22.48
CA ASN A 338 -0.33 -10.44 -21.38
C ASN A 338 1.07 -10.92 -21.73
N VAL A 339 2.01 -10.77 -20.82
CA VAL A 339 3.37 -11.29 -20.96
C VAL A 339 3.68 -12.16 -19.76
N ALA A 340 3.89 -13.45 -20.00
CA ALA A 340 4.44 -14.40 -19.05
C ALA A 340 5.91 -14.65 -19.42
N ASN A 341 6.85 -14.20 -18.59
CA ASN A 341 8.27 -14.38 -18.83
C ASN A 341 8.90 -15.28 -17.77
N THR A 342 9.48 -16.39 -18.21
CA THR A 342 10.39 -17.25 -17.43
C THR A 342 11.78 -17.32 -18.05
N GLY A 343 11.92 -16.84 -19.30
CA GLY A 343 13.18 -16.71 -20.02
C GLY A 343 13.78 -15.30 -19.95
N THR A 344 14.38 -14.85 -21.05
CA THR A 344 15.00 -13.52 -21.18
C THR A 344 14.28 -12.68 -22.23
N ILE A 345 13.96 -11.44 -21.90
CA ILE A 345 13.54 -10.40 -22.85
C ILE A 345 14.59 -9.29 -22.78
N ARG A 346 15.28 -9.01 -23.90
CA ARG A 346 16.32 -8.00 -23.89
C ARG A 346 16.41 -7.18 -25.17
N THR A 347 16.80 -5.92 -25.04
CA THR A 347 17.07 -5.08 -26.21
C THR A 347 18.37 -5.51 -26.92
N GLY A 348 18.48 -5.21 -28.21
CA GLY A 348 19.73 -5.33 -28.97
C GLY A 348 20.75 -4.24 -28.60
N GLU A 349 22.04 -4.49 -28.83
CA GLU A 349 23.17 -3.67 -28.32
C GLU A 349 23.22 -2.18 -28.75
N ALA A 350 22.31 -1.72 -29.62
CA ALA A 350 22.27 -0.36 -30.15
C ALA A 350 20.90 0.33 -30.02
N SER A 351 19.98 -0.23 -29.23
CA SER A 351 18.60 0.26 -29.13
C SER A 351 18.39 1.12 -27.89
N TYR A 352 17.80 2.31 -28.07
CA TYR A 352 17.40 3.24 -27.00
C TYR A 352 15.97 2.97 -26.48
N GLU A 353 15.35 1.87 -26.93
CA GLU A 353 13.96 1.54 -26.61
C GLU A 353 13.85 0.67 -25.36
N ALA A 354 12.66 0.60 -24.77
CA ALA A 354 12.41 -0.27 -23.63
C ALA A 354 12.43 -1.75 -24.04
N ALA A 355 12.73 -2.66 -23.11
CA ALA A 355 12.59 -4.09 -23.38
C ALA A 355 11.11 -4.49 -23.53
N VAL A 356 10.24 -3.83 -22.75
CA VAL A 356 8.78 -3.90 -22.88
C VAL A 356 8.22 -2.48 -22.87
N ALA A 357 7.43 -2.11 -23.88
CA ALA A 357 6.68 -0.86 -23.89
C ALA A 357 5.17 -1.10 -23.97
N ILE A 358 4.40 -0.26 -23.28
CA ILE A 358 2.94 -0.33 -23.20
C ILE A 358 2.39 1.07 -23.51
N SER A 359 1.59 1.20 -24.58
CA SER A 359 1.06 2.50 -25.04
C SER A 359 -0.36 2.81 -24.57
N ASN A 360 -1.14 1.81 -24.16
CA ASN A 360 -2.50 1.99 -23.66
C ASN A 360 -2.69 1.19 -22.36
N PRO A 361 -2.97 1.85 -21.23
CA PRO A 361 -3.05 1.21 -19.92
C PRO A 361 -4.36 0.46 -19.70
N ASP A 362 -4.91 -0.25 -20.69
CA ASP A 362 -5.93 -1.27 -20.44
C ASP A 362 -5.36 -2.35 -19.48
N MET A 363 -6.18 -3.26 -18.94
CA MET A 363 -5.76 -4.29 -17.97
C MET A 363 -4.67 -5.22 -18.54
N ASN A 364 -3.42 -4.77 -18.50
CA ASN A 364 -2.24 -5.44 -19.00
C ASN A 364 -1.56 -6.18 -17.86
N TYR A 365 -1.16 -7.43 -18.10
CA TYR A 365 -0.46 -8.24 -17.11
C TYR A 365 0.93 -8.58 -17.62
N LEU A 366 1.95 -8.11 -16.91
CA LEU A 366 3.34 -8.49 -17.14
C LEU A 366 3.83 -9.25 -15.92
N THR A 367 4.07 -10.55 -16.07
CA THR A 367 4.58 -11.41 -15.01
C THR A 367 5.96 -11.93 -15.40
N ASN A 368 6.98 -11.55 -14.63
CA ASN A 368 8.33 -12.07 -14.71
C ASN A 368 8.59 -13.03 -13.54
N THR A 369 8.76 -14.32 -13.82
CA THR A 369 8.95 -15.37 -12.82
C THR A 369 10.30 -16.04 -13.02
N GLY A 370 11.31 -15.67 -12.23
CA GLY A 370 12.68 -16.18 -12.37
C GLY A 370 13.41 -15.79 -13.66
N GLY A 371 12.73 -15.10 -14.59
CA GLY A 371 13.29 -14.62 -15.85
C GLY A 371 13.99 -13.26 -15.74
N VAL A 372 14.53 -12.79 -16.86
CA VAL A 372 15.24 -11.51 -16.97
C VAL A 372 14.57 -10.63 -18.01
N ILE A 373 14.26 -9.38 -17.63
CA ILE A 373 13.87 -8.31 -18.54
C ILE A 373 14.97 -7.25 -18.47
N SER A 374 15.65 -6.97 -19.58
CA SER A 374 16.79 -6.04 -19.55
C SER A 374 16.89 -5.13 -20.76
N SER A 375 17.17 -3.85 -20.55
CA SER A 375 17.60 -2.94 -21.62
C SER A 375 19.13 -2.79 -21.66
N SER A 376 19.65 -2.42 -22.83
CA SER A 376 21.08 -2.23 -23.11
C SER A 376 21.47 -0.75 -23.03
N ARG A 377 22.72 -0.50 -22.65
CA ARG A 377 23.29 0.84 -22.47
C ARG A 377 23.57 1.52 -23.83
N GLY A 378 22.76 2.52 -24.20
CA GLY A 378 23.08 3.44 -25.31
C GLY A 378 24.04 4.55 -24.84
N ASN A 379 25.14 4.79 -25.58
CA ASN A 379 26.05 5.90 -25.31
C ASN A 379 25.43 7.22 -25.80
N GLY A 380 24.72 7.94 -24.93
CA GLY A 380 24.39 9.35 -25.12
C GLY A 380 22.91 9.66 -25.16
N VAL A 381 22.52 10.59 -24.29
CA VAL A 381 21.18 11.18 -24.04
C VAL A 381 20.18 10.25 -23.33
N ASP A 382 19.47 10.83 -22.34
CA ASP A 382 18.62 10.20 -21.32
C ASP A 382 17.62 9.13 -21.80
N ALA A 383 17.39 8.17 -20.88
CA ALA A 383 16.23 7.27 -20.72
C ALA A 383 16.17 5.95 -21.52
N SER A 384 17.15 5.06 -21.36
CA SER A 384 16.90 3.62 -21.57
C SER A 384 16.08 3.06 -20.40
N ILE A 385 14.90 2.50 -20.65
CA ILE A 385 13.98 2.00 -19.61
C ILE A 385 13.86 0.47 -19.72
N GLY A 386 13.77 -0.27 -18.61
CA GLY A 386 13.49 -1.71 -18.68
C GLY A 386 12.06 -1.98 -19.15
N ILE A 387 11.10 -1.36 -18.47
CA ILE A 387 9.67 -1.37 -18.80
C ILE A 387 9.14 0.05 -18.84
N SER A 388 8.58 0.48 -19.98
CA SER A 388 8.01 1.81 -20.16
C SER A 388 6.51 1.75 -20.37
N ILE A 389 5.76 2.48 -19.55
CA ILE A 389 4.32 2.71 -19.73
C ILE A 389 4.16 4.19 -20.02
N THR A 390 3.77 4.52 -21.25
CA THR A 390 3.64 5.91 -21.69
C THR A 390 2.28 6.09 -22.35
N TYR A 391 1.59 7.17 -22.00
CA TYR A 391 0.37 7.58 -22.68
C TYR A 391 0.65 8.72 -23.65
N GLU A 392 0.28 8.55 -24.92
CA GLU A 392 0.09 9.66 -25.84
C GLU A 392 -1.40 10.02 -25.86
N ASP A 393 -1.77 11.08 -25.13
CA ASP A 393 -3.06 11.72 -25.33
C ASP A 393 -2.94 12.55 -26.63
N THR A 394 -3.49 12.07 -27.74
CA THR A 394 -3.73 12.94 -28.90
C THR A 394 -4.72 14.02 -28.47
N PRO A 395 -4.37 15.32 -28.55
CA PRO A 395 -5.26 16.40 -28.14
C PRO A 395 -6.45 16.46 -29.11
N GLY A 396 -7.61 15.93 -28.72
CA GLY A 396 -8.82 16.00 -29.54
C GLY A 396 -9.99 15.09 -29.16
N GLY A 397 -9.83 14.14 -28.24
CA GLY A 397 -10.93 13.30 -27.77
C GLY A 397 -11.91 14.02 -26.84
N PRO A 398 -13.23 13.74 -26.90
CA PRO A 398 -14.22 14.38 -26.04
C PRO A 398 -13.92 14.05 -24.56
N ALA A 399 -13.69 15.11 -23.78
CA ALA A 399 -13.51 15.04 -22.33
C ALA A 399 -14.70 14.32 -21.67
N GLY A 400 -14.48 13.10 -21.15
CA GLY A 400 -15.56 12.36 -20.49
C GLY A 400 -15.30 10.92 -20.07
N ILE A 401 -14.23 10.26 -20.53
CA ILE A 401 -13.87 8.91 -20.05
C ILE A 401 -12.41 8.93 -19.60
N ILE A 402 -12.20 9.03 -18.29
CA ILE A 402 -10.93 8.69 -17.66
C ILE A 402 -10.81 7.18 -17.80
N ASN A 403 -9.83 6.67 -18.55
CA ASN A 403 -9.53 5.23 -18.53
C ASN A 403 -8.98 4.91 -17.13
N ASP A 404 -9.78 4.24 -16.30
CA ASP A 404 -9.42 3.85 -14.93
C ASP A 404 -8.49 2.62 -14.87
N SER A 405 -8.00 2.16 -16.01
CA SER A 405 -7.18 0.96 -16.14
C SER A 405 -5.69 1.27 -15.87
N GLY A 406 -4.95 0.28 -15.36
CA GLY A 406 -3.52 0.37 -15.07
C GLY A 406 -2.80 -0.94 -15.42
N VAL A 407 -1.47 -0.93 -15.35
CA VAL A 407 -0.66 -2.13 -15.61
C VAL A 407 -0.43 -2.90 -14.32
N HIS A 408 -0.56 -4.22 -14.39
CA HIS A 408 -0.15 -5.14 -13.34
C HIS A 408 1.21 -5.76 -13.69
N LEU A 409 2.26 -5.27 -13.06
CA LEU A 409 3.63 -5.78 -13.16
C LEU A 409 3.95 -6.64 -11.94
N THR A 410 4.21 -7.93 -12.14
CA THR A 410 4.68 -8.84 -11.09
C THR A 410 6.07 -9.36 -11.43
N ASN A 411 7.04 -9.07 -10.58
CA ASN A 411 8.39 -9.62 -10.62
C ASN A 411 8.56 -10.55 -9.41
N GLN A 412 8.71 -11.85 -9.64
CA GLN A 412 8.65 -12.85 -8.58
C GLN A 412 9.67 -14.00 -8.74
N ASN A 413 9.88 -14.74 -7.65
CA ASN A 413 10.69 -15.96 -7.61
C ASN A 413 12.09 -15.79 -8.23
N GLY A 414 12.81 -14.73 -7.85
CA GLY A 414 14.14 -14.42 -8.35
C GLY A 414 14.18 -13.72 -9.71
N GLY A 415 13.04 -13.22 -10.19
CA GLY A 415 12.97 -12.46 -11.44
C GLY A 415 13.79 -11.17 -11.38
N GLN A 416 14.35 -10.76 -12.52
CA GLN A 416 15.19 -9.57 -12.65
C GLN A 416 14.63 -8.59 -13.69
N ILE A 417 14.53 -7.32 -13.33
CA ILE A 417 14.27 -6.21 -14.25
C ILE A 417 15.44 -5.24 -14.17
N LEU A 418 16.17 -5.09 -15.28
CA LEU A 418 17.47 -4.41 -15.34
C LEU A 418 17.47 -3.29 -16.38
N ALA A 419 17.86 -2.09 -16.00
CA ALA A 419 18.02 -0.95 -16.91
C ALA A 419 19.30 -0.14 -16.59
N PRO A 420 20.48 -0.67 -16.92
CA PRO A 420 21.73 0.05 -16.71
C PRO A 420 21.75 1.34 -17.55
N GLY A 421 21.85 2.51 -16.91
CA GLY A 421 21.80 3.81 -17.60
C GLY A 421 20.42 4.47 -17.67
N GLY A 422 19.39 3.91 -17.03
CA GLY A 422 18.09 4.58 -16.90
C GLY A 422 17.16 3.98 -15.85
N ILE A 423 15.86 4.01 -16.08
CA ILE A 423 14.85 3.62 -15.08
C ILE A 423 14.44 2.17 -15.31
N ALA A 424 14.50 1.30 -14.30
CA ALA A 424 14.16 -0.11 -14.49
C ALA A 424 12.67 -0.31 -14.81
N ALA A 425 11.80 0.36 -14.07
CA ALA A 425 10.37 0.38 -14.35
C ALA A 425 9.83 1.81 -14.27
N TYR A 426 9.26 2.30 -15.38
CA TYR A 426 8.69 3.63 -15.49
C TYR A 426 7.18 3.54 -15.74
N LEU A 427 6.40 3.90 -14.71
CA LEU A 427 4.94 3.74 -14.68
C LEU A 427 4.26 5.11 -14.55
N SER A 428 4.12 5.82 -15.67
CA SER A 428 3.61 7.20 -15.73
C SER A 428 2.25 7.35 -16.43
N GLY A 429 1.51 6.26 -16.61
CA GLY A 429 0.20 6.25 -17.28
C GLY A 429 -0.77 5.31 -16.60
N GLY A 430 -2.08 5.54 -16.76
CA GLY A 430 -3.13 4.79 -16.03
C GLY A 430 -3.33 5.26 -14.58
N THR A 431 -4.44 4.89 -13.95
CA THR A 431 -4.81 5.36 -12.59
C THR A 431 -4.62 4.31 -11.48
N GLN A 432 -4.31 3.06 -11.83
CA GLN A 432 -4.22 1.91 -10.91
C GLN A 432 -3.04 0.99 -11.24
N ASN A 433 -1.85 1.55 -11.48
CA ASN A 433 -0.68 0.68 -11.71
C ASN A 433 -0.37 -0.13 -10.44
N VAL A 434 -0.10 -1.41 -10.60
CA VAL A 434 0.33 -2.28 -9.50
C VAL A 434 1.66 -2.88 -9.88
N LEU A 435 2.69 -2.58 -9.09
CA LEU A 435 3.97 -3.25 -9.17
C LEU A 435 4.16 -4.13 -7.94
N VAL A 436 4.36 -5.43 -8.13
CA VAL A 436 4.70 -6.38 -7.07
C VAL A 436 6.08 -6.94 -7.34
N ASN A 437 7.05 -6.67 -6.46
CA ASN A 437 8.37 -7.28 -6.46
C ASN A 437 8.48 -8.21 -5.24
N THR A 438 8.53 -9.53 -5.45
CA THR A 438 8.46 -10.53 -4.37
C THR A 438 9.36 -11.76 -4.57
N GLY A 439 9.53 -12.58 -3.54
CA GLY A 439 10.25 -13.87 -3.63
C GLY A 439 11.72 -13.74 -4.06
N GLY A 440 12.47 -12.83 -3.44
CA GLY A 440 13.90 -12.63 -3.70
C GLY A 440 14.23 -11.99 -5.05
N SER A 441 13.28 -11.27 -5.64
CA SER A 441 13.42 -10.67 -6.97
C SER A 441 14.18 -9.34 -6.94
N LEU A 442 14.71 -8.92 -8.09
CA LEU A 442 15.53 -7.71 -8.24
C LEU A 442 14.95 -6.77 -9.29
N ILE A 443 14.84 -5.49 -8.93
CA ILE A 443 14.62 -4.39 -9.86
C ILE A 443 15.79 -3.42 -9.73
N GLU A 444 16.49 -3.16 -10.82
CA GLU A 444 17.71 -2.35 -10.81
C GLU A 444 17.86 -1.48 -12.05
N GLY A 445 18.15 -0.19 -11.84
CA GLY A 445 18.58 0.74 -12.89
C GLY A 445 19.37 1.90 -12.30
N ASP A 446 19.67 2.92 -13.09
CA ASP A 446 20.17 4.20 -12.55
C ASP A 446 19.13 4.80 -11.57
N ALA A 447 17.85 4.60 -11.85
CA ALA A 447 16.78 4.60 -10.85
C ALA A 447 16.02 3.28 -10.91
N GLY A 448 15.51 2.81 -9.76
CA GLY A 448 14.77 1.55 -9.70
C GLY A 448 13.38 1.68 -10.32
N VAL A 449 12.46 2.28 -9.57
CA VAL A 449 11.05 2.43 -9.99
C VAL A 449 10.63 3.89 -10.00
N TYR A 450 9.93 4.30 -11.05
CA TYR A 450 9.13 5.52 -11.08
C TYR A 450 7.65 5.17 -11.14
N LEU A 451 6.84 5.76 -10.27
CA LEU A 451 5.40 5.55 -10.21
C LEU A 451 4.67 6.90 -10.05
N GLU A 452 3.75 7.20 -10.95
CA GLU A 452 2.87 8.37 -10.79
C GLU A 452 1.60 8.08 -9.97
N SER A 453 0.99 6.91 -10.17
CA SER A 453 -0.24 6.53 -9.46
C SER A 453 -0.36 5.01 -9.30
N GLY A 454 -0.97 4.58 -8.19
CA GLY A 454 -1.17 3.16 -7.86
C GLY A 454 -0.29 2.67 -6.72
N THR A 455 0.17 1.42 -6.77
CA THR A 455 0.91 0.77 -5.68
C THR A 455 2.23 0.14 -6.14
N VAL A 456 3.25 0.29 -5.30
CA VAL A 456 4.49 -0.52 -5.35
C VAL A 456 4.55 -1.37 -4.09
N THR A 457 4.62 -2.69 -4.24
CA THR A 457 4.84 -3.62 -3.14
C THR A 457 6.20 -4.30 -3.34
N ASN A 458 7.11 -4.12 -2.40
CA ASN A 458 8.39 -4.82 -2.34
C ASN A 458 8.38 -5.76 -1.12
N SER A 459 8.40 -7.07 -1.34
CA SER A 459 8.22 -8.07 -0.28
C SER A 459 9.08 -9.32 -0.44
N GLY A 460 9.06 -10.22 0.55
CA GLY A 460 9.65 -11.57 0.42
C GLY A 460 11.15 -11.58 0.15
N GLY A 461 11.92 -10.70 0.79
CA GLY A 461 13.37 -10.59 0.64
C GLY A 461 13.82 -9.96 -0.68
N SER A 462 12.93 -9.26 -1.38
CA SER A 462 13.22 -8.67 -2.69
C SER A 462 13.94 -7.33 -2.57
N THR A 463 14.58 -6.91 -3.67
CA THR A 463 15.37 -5.68 -3.72
C THR A 463 14.92 -4.79 -4.86
N ILE A 464 14.71 -3.50 -4.56
CA ILE A 464 14.64 -2.43 -5.56
C ILE A 464 15.85 -1.52 -5.33
N ARG A 465 16.72 -1.35 -6.33
CA ARG A 465 17.95 -0.58 -6.16
C ARG A 465 18.31 0.34 -7.31
N SER A 466 18.95 1.45 -6.96
CA SER A 466 19.65 2.33 -7.90
C SER A 466 21.13 1.96 -7.96
N SER A 467 21.67 1.78 -9.17
CA SER A 467 23.08 1.47 -9.45
C SER A 467 23.86 2.63 -10.06
N GLY A 468 23.18 3.71 -10.45
CA GLY A 468 23.74 4.85 -11.17
C GLY A 468 24.26 5.99 -10.28
N SER A 469 24.91 6.98 -10.91
CA SER A 469 25.35 8.23 -10.27
C SER A 469 24.41 9.39 -10.63
N GLY A 470 24.04 10.26 -9.67
CA GLY A 470 23.21 11.44 -9.94
C GLY A 470 21.90 11.44 -9.14
N TRP A 471 20.75 11.55 -9.81
CA TRP A 471 19.39 11.49 -9.24
C TRP A 471 18.93 10.03 -8.97
N GLY A 472 19.86 9.16 -8.56
CA GLY A 472 19.59 7.72 -8.46
C GLY A 472 18.71 7.36 -7.27
N TYR A 473 17.42 7.15 -7.52
CA TYR A 473 16.42 6.78 -6.51
C TYR A 473 16.14 5.28 -6.53
N GLY A 474 15.92 4.69 -5.36
CA GLY A 474 15.38 3.32 -5.31
C GLY A 474 13.95 3.31 -5.86
N VAL A 475 13.07 4.11 -5.24
CA VAL A 475 11.71 4.37 -5.73
C VAL A 475 11.47 5.89 -5.80
N TRP A 476 10.88 6.34 -6.89
CA TRP A 476 10.38 7.70 -7.07
C TRP A 476 8.86 7.67 -7.24
N LEU A 477 8.13 8.23 -6.27
CA LEU A 477 6.71 8.50 -6.36
C LEU A 477 6.53 9.93 -6.87
N GLY A 478 6.11 10.08 -8.12
CA GLY A 478 5.99 11.37 -8.80
C GLY A 478 4.54 11.84 -8.94
N VAL A 479 4.39 13.12 -9.30
CA VAL A 479 3.10 13.70 -9.72
C VAL A 479 3.19 14.21 -11.15
N SER A 480 2.19 13.86 -11.97
CA SER A 480 1.94 14.52 -13.25
C SER A 480 1.00 15.72 -13.07
N THR A 481 1.20 16.77 -13.87
CA THR A 481 0.38 18.00 -13.86
C THR A 481 -1.06 17.78 -14.35
N ARG A 482 -1.42 16.57 -14.80
CA ARG A 482 -2.65 16.32 -15.57
C ARG A 482 -3.73 15.50 -14.85
N ALA A 483 -3.41 14.73 -13.80
CA ALA A 483 -4.40 14.00 -13.00
C ALA A 483 -3.81 13.53 -11.64
N PRO A 484 -3.75 14.39 -10.62
CA PRO A 484 -3.08 14.04 -9.38
C PRO A 484 -3.87 13.01 -8.58
N ARG A 485 -3.27 11.83 -8.37
CA ARG A 485 -3.79 10.75 -7.53
C ARG A 485 -2.66 10.18 -6.66
N ALA A 486 -3.00 9.76 -5.45
CA ALA A 486 -2.04 9.22 -4.51
C ALA A 486 -1.42 7.90 -4.99
N ALA A 487 -0.15 7.70 -4.68
CA ALA A 487 0.55 6.44 -4.83
C ALA A 487 1.01 5.92 -3.47
N THR A 488 1.04 4.59 -3.32
CA THR A 488 1.45 3.93 -2.08
C THR A 488 2.64 3.02 -2.34
N LEU A 489 3.66 3.12 -1.51
CA LEU A 489 4.78 2.19 -1.45
C LEU A 489 4.69 1.36 -0.18
N GLU A 490 4.69 0.03 -0.33
CA GLU A 490 4.75 -0.94 0.76
C GLU A 490 6.06 -1.74 0.66
N ASN A 491 6.95 -1.57 1.64
CA ASN A 491 8.19 -2.34 1.76
C ASN A 491 8.11 -3.27 2.97
N SER A 492 8.12 -4.59 2.77
CA SER A 492 7.83 -5.59 3.81
C SER A 492 8.66 -6.87 3.69
N GLY A 493 8.61 -7.75 4.71
CA GLY A 493 9.15 -9.11 4.62
C GLY A 493 10.65 -9.22 4.32
N ASN A 494 11.49 -8.53 5.10
CA ASN A 494 12.96 -8.47 4.98
C ASN A 494 13.45 -7.89 3.65
N SER A 495 12.67 -7.02 3.01
CA SER A 495 13.01 -6.47 1.70
C SER A 495 13.89 -5.22 1.80
N LEU A 496 14.58 -4.89 0.70
CA LEU A 496 15.50 -3.76 0.62
C LEU A 496 15.06 -2.80 -0.49
N ILE A 497 15.00 -1.51 -0.15
CA ILE A 497 14.97 -0.42 -1.13
C ILE A 497 16.23 0.42 -0.95
N GLU A 498 16.98 0.59 -2.03
CA GLU A 498 18.27 1.25 -2.01
C GLU A 498 18.37 2.31 -3.11
N GLY A 499 18.62 3.56 -2.72
CA GLY A 499 18.88 4.65 -3.64
C GLY A 499 20.33 5.12 -3.56
N TYR A 500 20.91 5.51 -4.68
CA TYR A 500 22.19 6.22 -4.66
C TYR A 500 22.03 7.55 -3.90
N ARG A 501 21.04 8.35 -4.26
CA ARG A 501 20.77 9.66 -3.65
C ARG A 501 19.77 9.58 -2.50
N ASP A 502 18.57 9.08 -2.78
CA ASP A 502 17.47 8.93 -1.83
C ASP A 502 16.89 7.53 -1.98
N GLY A 503 16.67 6.81 -0.87
CA GLY A 503 16.08 5.47 -0.93
C GLY A 503 14.70 5.51 -1.60
N VAL A 504 13.84 6.39 -1.07
CA VAL A 504 12.57 6.77 -1.68
C VAL A 504 12.50 8.28 -1.82
N TYR A 505 12.13 8.76 -3.00
CA TYR A 505 11.85 10.16 -3.27
C TYR A 505 10.37 10.33 -3.62
N VAL A 506 9.70 11.28 -2.97
CA VAL A 506 8.24 11.46 -3.04
C VAL A 506 7.94 12.91 -3.39
N GLU A 507 7.19 13.12 -4.47
CA GLU A 507 6.73 14.44 -4.89
C GLU A 507 5.22 14.54 -4.72
N ASN A 508 4.75 15.31 -3.75
CA ASN A 508 3.31 15.50 -3.50
C ASN A 508 2.78 16.79 -4.11
N ASN A 509 1.47 16.82 -4.32
CA ASN A 509 0.69 18.04 -4.50
C ASN A 509 -0.65 17.94 -3.73
N ALA A 510 -1.47 18.99 -3.76
CA ALA A 510 -2.71 19.03 -2.98
C ALA A 510 -3.71 17.89 -3.27
N SER A 511 -3.67 17.27 -4.45
CA SER A 511 -4.60 16.20 -4.82
C SER A 511 -3.96 14.79 -4.82
N ALA A 512 -2.65 14.70 -4.55
CA ALA A 512 -1.88 13.45 -4.50
C ALA A 512 -0.97 13.43 -3.27
N ASN A 513 -1.48 12.86 -2.18
CA ASN A 513 -0.72 12.61 -0.96
C ASN A 513 -0.20 11.16 -0.98
N HIS A 514 1.07 10.99 -1.31
CA HIS A 514 1.68 9.68 -1.39
C HIS A 514 2.00 9.13 0.00
N THR A 515 1.96 7.80 0.12
CA THR A 515 2.27 7.08 1.36
C THR A 515 3.46 6.15 1.17
N VAL A 516 4.40 6.18 2.11
CA VAL A 516 5.51 5.23 2.21
C VAL A 516 5.35 4.44 3.50
N HIS A 517 5.21 3.13 3.40
CA HIS A 517 5.08 2.23 4.54
C HIS A 517 6.19 1.17 4.53
N ASN A 518 7.03 1.18 5.56
CA ASN A 518 8.12 0.24 5.76
C ASN A 518 7.81 -0.65 6.97
N THR A 519 7.77 -1.97 6.77
CA THR A 519 7.37 -2.95 7.78
C THR A 519 8.17 -4.27 7.69
N GLY A 520 7.94 -5.20 8.61
CA GLY A 520 8.45 -6.58 8.54
C GLY A 520 9.97 -6.72 8.37
N ASN A 521 10.77 -6.05 9.21
CA ASN A 521 12.24 -6.07 9.19
C ASN A 521 12.88 -5.55 7.89
N SER A 522 12.15 -4.73 7.13
CA SER A 522 12.61 -4.21 5.85
C SER A 522 13.44 -2.94 6.02
N THR A 523 14.30 -2.66 5.04
CA THR A 523 15.20 -1.51 5.04
C THR A 523 14.95 -0.60 3.84
N ILE A 524 14.88 0.70 4.08
CA ILE A 524 14.95 1.75 3.05
C ILE A 524 16.22 2.56 3.30
N ARG A 525 17.09 2.69 2.30
CA ARG A 525 18.37 3.40 2.49
C ARG A 525 18.89 4.23 1.33
N SER A 526 19.71 5.23 1.65
CA SER A 526 20.58 5.92 0.68
C SER A 526 22.07 5.53 0.82
N THR A 527 22.81 5.48 -0.30
CA THR A 527 24.18 4.94 -0.34
C THR A 527 25.28 5.87 -0.83
N SER A 528 25.00 7.06 -1.36
CA SER A 528 26.03 7.98 -1.87
C SER A 528 26.72 8.78 -0.76
N VAL A 529 28.07 8.86 -0.76
CA VAL A 529 28.86 9.52 0.31
C VAL A 529 28.93 11.03 0.11
N THR A 530 28.72 11.49 -1.11
CA THR A 530 28.86 12.88 -1.55
C THR A 530 27.53 13.50 -1.99
N GLY A 531 26.52 12.68 -2.30
CA GLY A 531 25.19 13.12 -2.75
C GLY A 531 24.00 12.50 -2.02
N GLY A 532 24.22 11.53 -1.11
CA GLY A 532 23.16 10.85 -0.37
C GLY A 532 22.46 11.79 0.60
N ARG A 533 21.14 11.96 0.47
CA ARG A 533 20.34 12.91 1.25
C ARG A 533 19.53 12.17 2.30
N ALA A 534 18.48 11.44 1.91
CA ALA A 534 17.56 10.81 2.85
C ALA A 534 17.34 9.32 2.60
N GLY A 535 16.92 8.59 3.65
CA GLY A 535 16.28 7.28 3.44
C GLY A 535 14.96 7.48 2.70
N VAL A 536 14.12 8.39 3.21
CA VAL A 536 12.92 8.88 2.53
C VAL A 536 12.95 10.40 2.44
N TYR A 537 12.85 10.93 1.22
CA TYR A 537 12.74 12.36 0.94
C TYR A 537 11.36 12.68 0.40
N VAL A 538 10.61 13.50 1.12
CA VAL A 538 9.28 13.95 0.74
C VAL A 538 9.36 15.42 0.38
N THR A 539 8.85 15.78 -0.78
CA THR A 539 8.66 17.16 -1.20
C THR A 539 7.21 17.43 -1.57
N SER A 540 6.85 18.69 -1.61
CA SER A 540 5.60 19.14 -2.21
C SER A 540 5.88 20.25 -3.21
N LEU A 541 5.33 20.11 -4.42
CA LEU A 541 5.46 21.11 -5.47
C LEU A 541 4.49 22.27 -5.17
N GLY A 542 5.03 23.40 -4.72
CA GLY A 542 4.26 24.62 -4.51
C GLY A 542 3.72 25.18 -5.82
N GLY A 543 2.39 25.12 -6.01
CA GLY A 543 1.68 25.65 -7.17
C GLY A 543 0.27 26.14 -6.82
N ALA A 544 -0.54 26.52 -7.83
CA ALA A 544 -1.89 27.06 -7.65
C ALA A 544 -2.87 26.11 -6.93
N GLU A 545 -2.58 24.81 -6.88
CA GLU A 545 -3.44 23.78 -6.29
C GLU A 545 -3.24 23.59 -4.77
N GLY A 546 -2.15 24.13 -4.18
CA GLY A 546 -1.83 23.96 -2.76
C GLY A 546 -0.79 22.86 -2.47
N TRP A 547 -0.41 22.73 -1.20
CA TRP A 547 0.65 21.83 -0.73
C TRP A 547 0.09 20.45 -0.35
N GLY A 548 0.76 19.39 -0.81
CA GLY A 548 0.45 18.00 -0.44
C GLY A 548 1.10 17.62 0.88
N ASN A 549 0.45 16.71 1.62
CA ASN A 549 0.90 16.15 2.88
C ASN A 549 1.25 14.67 2.72
N GLY A 550 2.50 14.37 2.38
CA GLY A 550 2.98 12.98 2.32
C GLY A 550 2.99 12.30 3.69
N THR A 551 2.82 10.99 3.72
CA THR A 551 2.86 10.18 4.95
C THR A 551 3.98 9.15 4.87
N VAL A 552 4.81 9.09 5.91
CA VAL A 552 5.88 8.09 6.07
C VAL A 552 5.62 7.28 7.34
N ILE A 553 5.51 5.97 7.21
CA ILE A 553 5.27 5.03 8.30
C ILE A 553 6.44 4.04 8.35
N ASN A 554 7.11 3.95 9.49
CA ASN A 554 8.16 2.97 9.75
C ASN A 554 7.77 2.14 10.97
N ASP A 555 7.40 0.88 10.74
CA ASP A 555 6.94 -0.02 11.79
C ASP A 555 8.09 -0.65 12.58
N ALA A 556 7.76 -1.14 13.77
CA ALA A 556 8.66 -1.91 14.61
C ALA A 556 9.41 -3.02 13.83
N GLY A 557 10.70 -3.15 14.11
CA GLY A 557 11.61 -4.06 13.41
C GLY A 557 12.20 -3.49 12.11
N SER A 558 11.60 -2.44 11.52
CA SER A 558 12.00 -1.90 10.23
C SER A 558 12.94 -0.70 10.36
N THR A 559 13.76 -0.47 9.34
CA THR A 559 14.79 0.57 9.34
C THR A 559 14.65 1.50 8.14
N ILE A 560 14.67 2.81 8.38
CA ILE A 560 14.91 3.82 7.34
C ILE A 560 16.19 4.55 7.69
N GLU A 561 17.18 4.49 6.81
CA GLU A 561 18.47 5.11 7.03
C GLU A 561 18.83 6.04 5.86
N GLY A 562 19.31 7.23 6.19
CA GLY A 562 19.96 8.07 5.21
C GLY A 562 21.15 8.78 5.79
N ARG A 563 22.02 9.22 4.90
CA ARG A 563 23.31 9.76 5.31
C ARG A 563 23.22 11.15 5.90
N ARG A 564 22.24 11.94 5.47
CA ARG A 564 21.94 13.24 6.06
C ARG A 564 20.69 13.20 6.92
N TRP A 565 19.64 12.56 6.40
CA TRP A 565 18.36 12.39 7.05
C TRP A 565 17.87 10.95 7.00
N GLY A 566 17.28 10.43 8.07
CA GLY A 566 16.46 9.23 7.95
C GLY A 566 15.24 9.55 7.11
N VAL A 567 14.48 10.56 7.55
CA VAL A 567 13.33 11.11 6.81
C VAL A 567 13.46 12.62 6.71
N TYR A 568 13.29 13.16 5.49
CA TYR A 568 13.21 14.59 5.24
C TYR A 568 11.86 14.92 4.60
N VAL A 569 11.17 15.94 5.10
CA VAL A 569 9.89 16.41 4.57
C VAL A 569 9.99 17.90 4.28
N ASP A 570 9.81 18.27 3.02
CA ASP A 570 9.65 19.64 2.55
C ASP A 570 8.16 19.98 2.44
N GLY A 571 7.71 20.98 3.19
CA GLY A 571 6.30 21.29 3.36
C GLY A 571 5.62 20.50 4.47
N GLY A 572 4.31 20.26 4.31
CA GLY A 572 3.48 19.59 5.31
C GLY A 572 3.55 18.07 5.18
N GLY A 573 3.34 17.34 6.27
CA GLY A 573 3.39 15.89 6.22
C GLY A 573 3.39 15.22 7.58
N THR A 574 3.32 13.89 7.56
CA THR A 574 3.26 13.04 8.75
C THR A 574 4.35 11.99 8.72
N VAL A 575 5.08 11.85 9.83
CA VAL A 575 6.04 10.77 10.07
C VAL A 575 5.58 9.98 11.30
N ILE A 576 5.37 8.68 11.13
CA ILE A 576 5.01 7.74 12.20
C ILE A 576 6.14 6.72 12.30
N ASN A 577 6.82 6.68 13.44
CA ASN A 577 7.94 5.78 13.68
C ASN A 577 7.71 4.91 14.90
N SER A 578 7.67 3.60 14.71
CA SER A 578 7.83 2.58 15.76
C SER A 578 9.06 1.68 15.53
N GLY A 579 9.75 1.82 14.39
CA GLY A 579 11.02 1.16 14.08
C GLY A 579 12.24 2.05 14.36
N THR A 580 13.28 1.93 13.52
CA THR A 580 14.50 2.73 13.60
C THR A 580 14.61 3.71 12.44
N LEU A 581 14.75 5.01 12.73
CA LEU A 581 15.14 6.03 11.76
C LEU A 581 16.57 6.45 12.04
N THR A 582 17.44 6.47 11.03
CA THR A 582 18.84 6.88 11.18
C THR A 582 19.18 7.98 10.19
N GLY A 583 19.62 9.12 10.70
CA GLY A 583 20.20 10.22 9.95
C GLY A 583 21.55 10.65 10.53
N ALA A 584 22.19 11.66 9.95
CA ALA A 584 23.36 12.26 10.57
C ALA A 584 22.95 13.01 11.87
N LEU A 585 23.86 13.01 12.85
CA LEU A 585 23.67 13.76 14.09
C LEU A 585 23.35 15.24 13.80
N ALA A 586 22.34 15.78 14.49
CA ALA A 586 21.95 17.20 14.47
C ALA A 586 23.00 18.11 15.14
N THR A 587 24.24 18.05 14.63
CA THR A 587 25.40 18.84 15.10
C THR A 587 25.63 20.09 14.26
N ASN A 588 24.98 20.21 13.09
CA ASN A 588 25.00 21.38 12.22
C ASN A 588 23.58 21.76 11.76
N ALA A 589 23.40 22.95 11.19
CA ALA A 589 22.10 23.58 10.94
C ALA A 589 21.14 22.82 10.00
N GLN A 590 21.55 21.68 9.42
CA GLN A 590 20.84 21.02 8.33
C GLN A 590 20.62 19.51 8.51
N ASN A 591 21.32 18.82 9.41
CA ASN A 591 21.27 17.35 9.50
C ASN A 591 20.35 16.91 10.66
N ALA A 592 19.62 15.81 10.51
CA ALA A 592 18.80 15.24 11.59
C ALA A 592 18.40 13.79 11.29
N GLY A 593 17.96 13.02 12.28
CA GLY A 593 17.25 11.76 12.04
C GLY A 593 15.94 11.98 11.29
N VAL A 594 15.18 12.99 11.73
CA VAL A 594 13.96 13.47 11.05
C VAL A 594 14.01 14.99 10.88
N ALA A 595 13.72 15.50 9.69
CA ALA A 595 13.65 16.93 9.42
C ALA A 595 12.37 17.31 8.68
N PHE A 596 11.72 18.36 9.16
CA PHE A 596 10.64 19.07 8.46
C PHE A 596 11.13 20.48 8.12
N ASN A 597 10.98 20.90 6.86
CA ASN A 597 11.43 22.20 6.38
C ASN A 597 10.32 22.92 5.58
N LEU A 598 10.36 24.24 5.60
CA LEU A 598 9.58 25.10 4.72
C LEU A 598 10.48 26.28 4.30
N ASP A 599 10.66 26.46 2.98
CA ASP A 599 11.49 27.55 2.45
C ASP A 599 10.92 28.94 2.80
N THR A 600 11.82 29.89 3.10
CA THR A 600 11.56 31.20 3.75
C THR A 600 10.73 32.21 2.95
N GLY A 601 10.16 31.83 1.80
CA GLY A 601 9.40 32.72 0.92
C GLY A 601 7.87 32.65 1.03
N LEU A 602 7.33 31.74 1.85
CA LEU A 602 5.91 31.38 1.82
C LEU A 602 5.19 31.63 3.15
N SER A 603 4.19 32.52 3.13
CA SER A 603 3.40 32.94 4.29
C SER A 603 2.21 32.01 4.57
N ILE A 604 2.40 30.69 4.58
CA ILE A 604 1.33 29.71 4.83
C ILE A 604 1.62 28.94 6.12
N SER A 605 0.59 28.74 6.96
CA SER A 605 0.69 27.91 8.15
C SER A 605 0.62 26.43 7.76
N VAL A 606 1.78 25.81 7.59
CA VAL A 606 1.92 24.38 7.33
C VAL A 606 2.33 23.67 8.62
N THR A 607 1.85 22.43 8.84
CA THR A 607 2.17 21.64 10.03
C THR A 607 2.89 20.35 9.66
N GLY A 608 4.02 20.09 10.32
CA GLY A 608 4.68 18.79 10.32
C GLY A 608 4.32 18.02 11.58
N THR A 609 3.93 16.74 11.43
CA THR A 609 3.56 15.87 12.56
C THR A 609 4.53 14.70 12.67
N LEU A 610 5.11 14.50 13.86
CA LEU A 610 5.93 13.35 14.22
C LEU A 610 5.29 12.58 15.37
N THR A 611 5.04 11.28 15.16
CA THR A 611 4.71 10.34 16.23
C THR A 611 5.84 9.31 16.34
N ASN A 612 6.56 9.28 17.46
CA ASN A 612 7.68 8.38 17.69
C ASN A 612 7.42 7.47 18.90
N SER A 613 7.39 6.16 18.68
CA SER A 613 7.47 5.12 19.71
C SER A 613 8.69 4.20 19.54
N GLY A 614 9.48 4.39 18.47
CA GLY A 614 10.71 3.66 18.18
C GLY A 614 11.99 4.46 18.49
N ALA A 615 13.05 4.22 17.73
CA ALA A 615 14.33 4.90 17.85
C ALA A 615 14.56 5.89 16.69
N ILE A 616 14.97 7.12 17.02
CA ILE A 616 15.45 8.12 16.05
C ILE A 616 16.90 8.44 16.37
N ASN A 617 17.82 8.07 15.48
CA ASN A 617 19.23 8.41 15.57
C ASN A 617 19.51 9.66 14.74
N GLY A 618 19.89 10.75 15.41
CA GLY A 618 20.30 12.00 14.77
C GLY A 618 19.45 13.22 15.13
N GLY A 619 18.48 13.11 16.04
CA GLY A 619 17.62 14.20 16.48
C GLY A 619 16.46 14.52 15.53
N VAL A 620 15.68 15.54 15.90
CA VAL A 620 14.49 16.00 15.16
C VAL A 620 14.58 17.50 14.94
N ARG A 621 14.25 17.96 13.73
CA ARG A 621 14.30 19.40 13.41
C ARG A 621 13.06 19.87 12.65
N PHE A 622 12.51 21.01 13.06
CA PHE A 622 11.48 21.76 12.33
C PHE A 622 12.01 23.14 11.97
N THR A 623 12.07 23.47 10.67
CA THR A 623 12.56 24.76 10.16
C THR A 623 11.41 25.52 9.50
N ASN A 624 11.09 26.72 10.01
CA ASN A 624 10.02 27.61 9.53
C ASN A 624 8.60 27.01 9.44
N ILE A 625 8.38 25.84 10.02
CA ILE A 625 7.12 25.11 10.00
C ILE A 625 6.62 24.90 11.44
N THR A 626 5.29 24.86 11.63
CA THR A 626 4.72 24.49 12.92
C THR A 626 4.92 22.99 13.16
N GLY A 627 5.54 22.62 14.28
CA GLY A 627 5.79 21.22 14.62
C GLY A 627 4.81 20.68 15.66
N THR A 628 4.35 19.46 15.45
CA THR A 628 3.69 18.63 16.47
C THR A 628 4.51 17.36 16.68
N VAL A 629 5.00 17.12 17.89
CA VAL A 629 5.79 15.93 18.26
C VAL A 629 5.07 15.17 19.37
N THR A 630 4.82 13.89 19.16
CA THR A 630 4.43 12.95 20.21
C THR A 630 5.53 11.91 20.33
N ASN A 631 6.18 11.84 21.49
CA ASN A 631 7.22 10.86 21.77
C ASN A 631 6.78 9.92 22.89
N THR A 632 7.00 8.63 22.69
CA THR A 632 6.96 7.56 23.70
C THR A 632 8.15 6.60 23.54
N GLY A 633 9.06 6.88 22.61
CA GLY A 633 10.28 6.12 22.36
C GLY A 633 11.55 6.96 22.61
N THR A 634 12.62 6.62 21.91
CA THR A 634 13.94 7.24 22.10
C THR A 634 14.32 8.10 20.90
N ILE A 635 14.78 9.32 21.18
CA ILE A 635 15.40 10.23 20.23
C ILE A 635 16.82 10.48 20.70
N HIS A 636 17.81 10.02 19.94
CA HIS A 636 19.22 10.34 20.17
C HIS A 636 19.59 11.62 19.42
N GLY A 637 19.85 12.70 20.16
CA GLY A 637 20.11 14.04 19.64
C GLY A 637 18.99 15.05 19.94
N ASN A 638 19.23 16.30 19.57
CA ASN A 638 18.36 17.42 19.91
C ASN A 638 17.02 17.37 19.17
N VAL A 639 15.97 17.87 19.82
CA VAL A 639 14.69 18.24 19.20
C VAL A 639 14.63 19.76 19.10
N VAL A 640 14.73 20.29 17.88
CA VAL A 640 14.77 21.75 17.64
C VAL A 640 13.60 22.18 16.77
N MET A 641 12.71 23.00 17.33
CA MET A 641 11.50 23.47 16.66
C MET A 641 11.61 24.95 16.26
N ALA A 642 10.73 25.41 15.36
CA ALA A 642 10.80 26.77 14.86
C ALA A 642 10.37 27.78 15.93
N ALA A 643 11.29 28.68 16.35
CA ALA A 643 11.12 29.53 17.53
C ALA A 643 9.84 30.40 17.55
N SER A 644 9.41 30.93 16.40
CA SER A 644 8.25 31.81 16.27
C SER A 644 6.92 31.09 15.99
N LYS A 645 6.92 29.75 15.92
CA LYS A 645 5.73 28.94 15.61
C LYS A 645 5.05 28.42 16.87
N ILE A 646 3.79 28.02 16.74
CA ILE A 646 2.99 27.46 17.83
C ILE A 646 3.23 25.95 17.87
N ASN A 647 4.31 25.55 18.55
CA ASN A 647 4.75 24.17 18.57
C ASN A 647 4.06 23.37 19.67
N LYS A 648 3.82 22.09 19.42
CA LYS A 648 3.22 21.16 20.39
C LYS A 648 4.13 19.97 20.59
N VAL A 649 4.48 19.67 21.83
CA VAL A 649 5.24 18.48 22.20
C VAL A 649 4.47 17.70 23.25
N THR A 650 4.31 16.40 23.04
CA THR A 650 3.77 15.46 24.02
C THR A 650 4.82 14.41 24.33
N LEU A 651 5.19 14.27 25.60
CA LEU A 651 6.07 13.21 26.10
C LEU A 651 5.21 12.23 26.91
N GLY A 652 5.20 10.96 26.51
CA GLY A 652 4.64 9.88 27.33
C GLY A 652 5.67 9.30 28.31
N ILE A 653 5.20 8.55 29.31
CA ILE A 653 6.09 7.76 30.19
C ILE A 653 6.89 6.76 29.35
N GLY A 654 8.19 6.64 29.61
CA GLY A 654 9.14 5.86 28.80
C GLY A 654 9.78 6.62 27.64
N SER A 655 9.40 7.88 27.41
CA SER A 655 10.09 8.75 26.44
C SER A 655 11.51 9.05 26.86
N THR A 656 12.42 9.14 25.90
CA THR A 656 13.75 9.72 26.09
C THR A 656 14.12 10.60 24.90
N ILE A 657 14.57 11.82 25.19
CA ILE A 657 15.30 12.71 24.29
C ILE A 657 16.69 12.84 24.88
N ASP A 658 17.65 12.15 24.28
CA ASP A 658 19.06 12.25 24.64
C ASP A 658 19.68 13.48 23.94
N GLY A 659 19.34 14.66 24.45
CA GLY A 659 19.69 15.95 23.88
C GLY A 659 18.82 17.09 24.40
N ASP A 660 18.99 18.28 23.81
CA ASP A 660 18.21 19.47 24.10
C ASP A 660 16.78 19.39 23.49
N LEU A 661 15.80 19.93 24.20
CA LEU A 661 14.43 20.14 23.72
C LEU A 661 14.14 21.64 23.57
N ASP A 662 14.22 22.15 22.35
CA ASP A 662 13.87 23.53 22.01
C ASP A 662 12.51 23.59 21.30
N ILE A 663 11.47 23.95 22.06
CA ILE A 663 10.09 24.12 21.58
C ILE A 663 9.89 25.52 21.00
N GLY A 664 10.81 26.46 21.27
CA GLY A 664 10.73 27.84 20.83
C GLY A 664 10.09 28.79 21.83
N THR A 665 9.98 30.05 21.41
CA THR A 665 9.68 31.20 22.27
C THR A 665 8.21 31.63 22.24
N SER A 666 7.35 30.95 21.48
CA SER A 666 5.91 31.25 21.44
C SER A 666 5.21 30.88 22.74
N THR A 667 4.47 31.81 23.32
CA THR A 667 3.68 31.59 24.54
C THR A 667 2.45 30.72 24.32
N SER A 668 2.07 30.48 23.07
CA SER A 668 0.97 29.58 22.69
C SER A 668 1.43 28.14 22.49
N SER A 669 2.73 27.87 22.50
CA SER A 669 3.27 26.51 22.42
C SER A 669 2.87 25.69 23.66
N THR A 670 2.85 24.38 23.54
CA THR A 670 2.49 23.47 24.64
C THR A 670 3.51 22.35 24.80
N LEU A 671 3.94 22.12 26.03
CA LEU A 671 4.64 20.91 26.45
C LEU A 671 3.66 20.09 27.30
N THR A 672 3.29 18.92 26.81
CA THR A 672 2.36 18.00 27.44
C THR A 672 3.12 16.79 27.97
N LEU A 673 2.91 16.48 29.24
CA LEU A 673 3.43 15.32 29.93
C LEU A 673 2.27 14.33 30.14
N GLY A 674 2.29 13.20 29.44
CA GLY A 674 1.21 12.21 29.42
C GLY A 674 1.67 10.81 29.85
N GLY A 675 0.76 9.84 29.77
CA GLY A 675 1.00 8.45 30.18
C GLY A 675 0.00 7.97 31.23
N ALA A 676 -0.74 6.90 30.92
CA ALA A 676 -1.83 6.41 31.75
C ALA A 676 -1.36 5.70 33.04
N THR A 677 -0.15 5.12 33.06
CA THR A 677 0.40 4.36 34.19
C THR A 677 1.89 4.61 34.35
N GLY A 678 2.39 4.47 35.59
CA GLY A 678 3.82 4.61 35.91
C GLY A 678 4.24 5.99 36.42
N SER A 679 5.56 6.15 36.59
CA SER A 679 6.20 7.40 37.01
C SER A 679 7.42 7.67 36.12
N GLN A 680 7.66 8.94 35.77
CA GLN A 680 8.79 9.35 34.92
C GLN A 680 9.47 10.59 35.49
N LEU A 681 10.81 10.56 35.61
CA LEU A 681 11.61 11.76 35.88
C LEU A 681 11.75 12.57 34.59
N TYR A 682 11.63 13.89 34.71
CA TYR A 682 11.80 14.78 33.57
C TYR A 682 13.23 14.75 33.03
N SER A 683 14.24 14.67 33.90
CA SER A 683 15.65 14.56 33.50
C SER A 683 16.00 13.30 32.70
N GLU A 684 15.25 12.21 32.90
CA GLU A 684 15.38 10.98 32.10
C GLU A 684 14.65 11.11 30.76
N ALA A 685 13.56 11.87 30.72
CA ALA A 685 12.82 12.13 29.50
C ALA A 685 13.53 13.13 28.58
N VAL A 686 14.28 14.08 29.14
CA VAL A 686 15.10 15.07 28.42
C VAL A 686 16.42 15.23 29.16
N THR A 687 17.49 14.68 28.60
CA THR A 687 18.82 14.70 29.24
C THR A 687 19.49 16.08 29.13
N GLY A 688 19.22 16.82 28.05
CA GLY A 688 19.71 18.17 27.80
C GLY A 688 18.86 19.28 28.44
N SER A 689 18.95 20.46 27.85
CA SER A 689 18.23 21.67 28.27
C SER A 689 16.87 21.81 27.57
N THR A 690 15.90 22.42 28.25
CA THR A 690 14.57 22.68 27.68
C THR A 690 14.36 24.17 27.47
N THR A 691 14.18 24.60 26.21
CA THR A 691 13.75 25.95 25.86
C THR A 691 12.26 25.96 25.54
N PHE A 692 11.47 26.59 26.40
CA PHE A 692 10.01 26.58 26.29
C PHE A 692 9.38 27.80 26.96
N SER A 693 8.61 28.58 26.19
CA SER A 693 7.94 29.79 26.68
C SER A 693 6.41 29.68 26.83
N GLY A 694 5.83 28.49 26.65
CA GLY A 694 4.37 28.29 26.62
C GLY A 694 3.82 27.48 27.81
N ARG A 695 2.62 26.89 27.66
CA ARG A 695 1.93 26.17 28.74
C ARG A 695 2.47 24.76 28.99
N LEU A 696 2.86 24.46 30.24
CA LEU A 696 3.11 23.10 30.70
C LEU A 696 1.78 22.41 31.05
N THR A 697 1.51 21.26 30.44
CA THR A 697 0.30 20.47 30.70
C THR A 697 0.68 19.09 31.22
N LYS A 698 0.12 18.68 32.35
CA LYS A 698 0.14 17.29 32.82
C LYS A 698 -1.22 16.67 32.53
N GLN A 699 -1.24 15.54 31.85
CA GLN A 699 -2.45 14.77 31.52
C GLN A 699 -2.29 13.29 31.87
N ASP A 700 -3.37 12.52 31.73
CA ASP A 700 -3.45 11.08 32.04
C ASP A 700 -3.16 10.73 33.51
N ALA A 701 -3.40 9.48 33.92
CA ALA A 701 -3.36 9.10 35.34
C ALA A 701 -1.95 8.90 35.93
N GLY A 702 -0.89 8.81 35.10
CA GLY A 702 0.49 8.60 35.56
C GLY A 702 1.09 9.75 36.35
N THR A 703 2.31 9.54 36.87
CA THR A 703 3.07 10.54 37.64
C THR A 703 4.24 11.09 36.81
N TRP A 704 4.40 12.41 36.81
CA TRP A 704 5.59 13.07 36.27
C TRP A 704 6.31 13.82 37.37
N ILE A 705 7.62 13.59 37.48
CA ILE A 705 8.49 14.18 38.49
C ILE A 705 9.36 15.24 37.81
N ILE A 706 9.11 16.50 38.14
CA ILE A 706 9.91 17.64 37.72
C ILE A 706 11.09 17.77 38.67
N ASP A 707 12.21 17.16 38.31
CA ASP A 707 13.46 17.13 39.07
C ASP A 707 14.51 18.13 38.56
N ARG A 708 14.13 19.02 37.63
CA ARG A 708 14.94 20.14 37.13
C ARG A 708 14.08 21.40 37.02
N ALA A 709 14.72 22.56 36.90
CA ALA A 709 14.03 23.85 36.81
C ALA A 709 13.58 24.18 35.37
N PHE A 710 12.38 24.73 35.21
CA PHE A 710 11.95 25.39 33.97
C PHE A 710 12.19 26.91 34.07
N SER A 711 12.83 27.50 33.07
CA SER A 711 13.46 28.84 33.17
C SER A 711 12.53 30.06 32.95
N SER A 712 11.22 29.98 33.22
CA SER A 712 10.29 31.13 33.13
C SER A 712 8.92 30.89 33.81
N THR A 713 8.16 31.96 34.08
CA THR A 713 6.75 31.90 34.54
C THR A 713 5.84 31.37 33.44
N GLN A 714 5.50 30.08 33.51
CA GLN A 714 4.60 29.42 32.58
C GLN A 714 3.28 29.03 33.23
N PRO A 715 2.12 29.22 32.58
CA PRO A 715 0.89 28.67 33.13
C PRO A 715 0.99 27.13 33.16
N VAL A 716 0.64 26.51 34.28
CA VAL A 716 0.63 25.06 34.46
C VAL A 716 -0.81 24.56 34.50
N SER A 717 -1.11 23.51 33.76
CA SER A 717 -2.42 22.84 33.78
C SER A 717 -2.26 21.36 34.08
N ILE A 718 -2.91 20.86 35.13
CA ILE A 718 -2.96 19.44 35.46
C ILE A 718 -4.38 18.98 35.16
N THR A 719 -4.57 18.17 34.13
CA THR A 719 -5.89 17.62 33.77
C THR A 719 -6.13 16.24 34.37
N GLY A 720 -5.08 15.55 34.83
CA GLY A 720 -5.16 14.24 35.50
C GLY A 720 -3.81 13.75 36.04
N GLY A 721 -3.86 12.75 36.92
CA GLY A 721 -2.68 12.13 37.54
C GLY A 721 -1.91 13.08 38.47
N THR A 722 -0.61 12.81 38.67
CA THR A 722 0.23 13.57 39.61
C THR A 722 1.34 14.32 38.89
N LEU A 723 1.45 15.63 39.13
CA LEU A 723 2.64 16.43 38.82
C LEU A 723 3.41 16.65 40.13
N GLN A 724 4.57 16.02 40.27
CA GLN A 724 5.43 16.16 41.43
C GLN A 724 6.57 17.13 41.14
N VAL A 725 6.85 18.06 42.05
CA VAL A 725 7.96 19.01 41.98
C VAL A 725 9.04 18.56 42.96
N GLY A 726 10.20 18.21 42.44
CA GLY A 726 11.31 17.63 43.19
C GLY A 726 11.19 16.11 43.38
N ASN A 727 12.32 15.49 43.74
CA ASN A 727 12.43 14.04 44.01
C ASN A 727 13.19 13.77 45.33
N GLY A 728 12.87 14.52 46.38
CA GLY A 728 13.55 14.48 47.68
C GLY A 728 14.86 15.29 47.74
N GLY A 729 15.33 15.82 46.61
CA GLY A 729 16.47 16.73 46.52
C GLY A 729 16.09 18.22 46.59
N THR A 730 17.04 19.08 46.23
CA THR A 730 16.87 20.54 46.11
C THR A 730 16.65 21.01 44.67
N ASP A 731 16.49 20.10 43.73
CA ASP A 731 16.21 20.41 42.32
C ASP A 731 14.72 20.20 42.01
N GLY A 732 14.26 20.78 40.90
CA GLY A 732 12.86 20.74 40.49
C GLY A 732 12.08 22.00 40.86
N SER A 733 11.60 22.74 39.86
CA SER A 733 10.73 23.89 40.10
C SER A 733 9.76 24.11 38.95
N ILE A 734 8.57 24.60 39.31
CA ILE A 734 7.59 25.15 38.39
C ILE A 734 7.29 26.59 38.82
N ALA A 735 6.89 27.44 37.88
CA ALA A 735 6.55 28.84 38.14
C ALA A 735 5.20 29.17 37.49
N GLY A 736 4.56 30.27 37.89
CA GLY A 736 3.25 30.70 37.37
C GLY A 736 2.06 30.04 38.06
N ASN A 737 0.84 30.41 37.64
CA ASN A 737 -0.40 29.87 38.21
C ASN A 737 -0.64 28.43 37.76
N VAL A 738 -1.24 27.62 38.64
CA VAL A 738 -1.57 26.22 38.40
C VAL A 738 -3.09 26.05 38.38
N THR A 739 -3.61 25.53 37.26
CA THR A 739 -4.96 24.97 37.21
C THR A 739 -4.87 23.47 37.44
N ASN A 740 -5.20 23.04 38.65
CA ASN A 740 -5.07 21.68 39.15
C ASN A 740 -6.40 20.92 39.12
N GLY A 741 -6.52 19.93 38.25
CA GLY A 741 -7.60 18.93 38.22
C GLY A 741 -7.16 17.54 38.67
N GLY A 742 -5.88 17.35 39.03
CA GLY A 742 -5.30 16.08 39.48
C GLY A 742 -4.66 16.22 40.86
N ILE A 743 -3.39 15.82 41.00
CA ILE A 743 -2.58 16.03 42.21
C ILE A 743 -1.37 16.88 41.85
N LEU A 744 -1.19 17.99 42.55
CA LEU A 744 0.08 18.72 42.59
C LEU A 744 0.82 18.28 43.86
N ALA A 745 2.03 17.74 43.71
CA ALA A 745 2.83 17.26 44.83
C ALA A 745 4.15 18.04 44.91
N PHE A 746 4.61 18.36 46.13
CA PHE A 746 5.92 18.93 46.40
C PHE A 746 6.76 17.93 47.18
N ASN A 747 7.90 17.53 46.62
CA ASN A 747 8.84 16.60 47.23
C ASN A 747 10.25 17.17 47.16
N ARG A 748 10.51 18.21 47.96
CA ARG A 748 11.80 18.90 48.07
C ARG A 748 12.33 18.80 49.49
N SER A 749 13.65 18.78 49.65
CA SER A 749 14.31 18.74 50.97
C SER A 749 14.69 20.12 51.52
N ASP A 750 14.62 21.17 50.71
CA ASP A 750 14.90 22.55 51.09
C ASP A 750 13.62 23.40 51.20
N THR A 751 13.80 24.70 51.43
CA THR A 751 12.70 25.66 51.44
C THR A 751 12.36 26.10 50.02
N LEU A 752 11.15 25.79 49.56
CA LEU A 752 10.58 26.28 48.31
C LEU A 752 9.47 27.30 48.59
N THR A 753 9.62 28.53 48.08
CA THR A 753 8.52 29.50 48.02
C THR A 753 7.79 29.37 46.70
N PHE A 754 6.51 28.99 46.73
CA PHE A 754 5.65 28.91 45.55
C PHE A 754 4.63 30.07 45.55
N ALA A 755 4.81 30.98 44.59
CA ALA A 755 4.03 32.22 44.52
C ALA A 755 2.77 32.14 43.64
N GLY A 756 2.65 31.10 42.80
CA GLY A 756 1.52 30.95 41.90
C GLY A 756 0.21 30.64 42.63
N THR A 757 -0.91 31.13 42.12
CA THR A 757 -2.24 30.68 42.58
C THR A 757 -2.52 29.28 42.04
N ILE A 758 -2.92 28.37 42.94
CA ILE A 758 -3.40 27.02 42.66
C ILE A 758 -4.94 27.06 42.67
N SER A 759 -5.55 26.61 41.58
CA SER A 759 -7.01 26.61 41.36
C SER A 759 -7.48 25.24 40.83
N GLY A 760 -8.79 24.99 40.76
CA GLY A 760 -9.36 23.78 40.16
C GLY A 760 -9.81 22.69 41.14
N SER A 761 -10.24 21.53 40.66
CA SER A 761 -10.84 20.48 41.51
C SER A 761 -9.85 19.54 42.19
N GLY A 762 -8.57 19.64 41.84
CA GLY A 762 -7.51 18.71 42.26
C GLY A 762 -7.03 18.91 43.70
N ALA A 763 -6.19 17.98 44.16
CA ALA A 763 -5.61 17.94 45.49
C ALA A 763 -4.15 18.43 45.51
N LEU A 764 -3.70 18.86 46.69
CA LEU A 764 -2.32 19.27 46.97
C LEU A 764 -1.66 18.26 47.92
N SER A 765 -0.38 17.94 47.70
CA SER A 765 0.39 17.05 48.57
C SER A 765 1.78 17.60 48.90
N GLN A 766 2.14 17.66 50.17
CA GLN A 766 3.50 17.88 50.64
C GLN A 766 4.10 16.53 51.04
N LEU A 767 5.17 16.13 50.33
CA LEU A 767 5.79 14.80 50.42
C LEU A 767 7.26 14.85 50.82
N GLY A 768 7.93 16.00 50.66
CA GLY A 768 9.35 16.15 50.97
C GLY A 768 9.60 16.66 52.38
N ASP A 769 10.78 16.37 52.92
CA ASP A 769 11.20 16.77 54.28
C ASP A 769 11.44 18.28 54.45
N GLY A 770 11.49 19.03 53.35
CA GLY A 770 11.72 20.47 53.32
C GLY A 770 10.50 21.31 53.70
N THR A 771 10.57 22.62 53.43
CA THR A 771 9.48 23.57 53.71
C THR A 771 8.91 24.11 52.41
N THR A 772 7.62 23.87 52.12
CA THR A 772 6.92 24.55 51.01
C THR A 772 6.11 25.71 51.55
N ILE A 773 6.43 26.94 51.11
CA ILE A 773 5.73 28.16 51.49
C ILE A 773 4.80 28.56 50.35
N LEU A 774 3.50 28.62 50.62
CA LEU A 774 2.50 29.07 49.64
C LEU A 774 2.16 30.54 49.89
N THR A 775 2.48 31.43 48.94
CA THR A 775 2.18 32.87 49.07
C THR A 775 1.00 33.32 48.21
N GLY A 776 0.52 32.47 47.30
CA GLY A 776 -0.66 32.75 46.46
C GLY A 776 -1.98 32.50 47.20
N ALA A 777 -3.01 33.28 46.88
CA ALA A 777 -4.37 32.99 47.35
C ALA A 777 -4.95 31.83 46.54
N ASN A 778 -5.09 30.66 47.17
CA ASN A 778 -5.40 29.41 46.50
C ASN A 778 -6.91 29.09 46.55
N THR A 779 -7.45 28.55 45.45
CA THR A 779 -8.89 28.32 45.24
C THR A 779 -9.21 26.90 44.77
N TYR A 780 -8.25 25.97 44.89
CA TYR A 780 -8.52 24.56 44.59
C TYR A 780 -9.52 23.98 45.60
N THR A 781 -10.34 23.01 45.17
CA THR A 781 -11.40 22.44 46.01
C THR A 781 -11.11 21.03 46.52
N GLY A 782 -10.07 20.37 46.00
CA GLY A 782 -9.61 19.09 46.52
C GLY A 782 -8.90 19.21 47.87
N GLY A 783 -8.60 18.07 48.50
CA GLY A 783 -7.93 18.05 49.80
C GLY A 783 -6.45 18.45 49.74
N THR A 784 -5.88 18.76 50.91
CA THR A 784 -4.45 19.00 51.12
C THR A 784 -3.90 17.90 52.01
N THR A 785 -2.85 17.20 51.60
CA THR A 785 -2.17 16.19 52.43
C THR A 785 -0.76 16.66 52.76
N VAL A 786 -0.40 16.66 54.04
CA VAL A 786 0.96 16.96 54.53
C VAL A 786 1.56 15.68 55.09
N GLY A 787 2.24 14.94 54.23
CA GLY A 787 2.82 13.63 54.54
C GLY A 787 4.20 13.70 55.19
N ALA A 788 4.99 14.74 54.88
CA ALA A 788 6.32 14.96 55.45
C ALA A 788 6.64 16.46 55.50
N GLY A 789 7.77 16.81 56.14
CA GLY A 789 8.29 18.18 56.18
C GLY A 789 7.30 19.22 56.72
N VAL A 790 7.39 20.44 56.18
CA VAL A 790 6.56 21.58 56.58
C VAL A 790 5.82 22.15 55.36
N LEU A 791 4.50 22.29 55.45
CA LEU A 791 3.73 23.14 54.55
C LEU A 791 3.40 24.44 55.29
N ARG A 792 3.91 25.58 54.81
CA ARG A 792 3.80 26.88 55.48
C ARG A 792 2.93 27.86 54.71
N LEU A 793 2.09 28.62 55.42
CA LEU A 793 1.37 29.75 54.85
C LEU A 793 2.32 30.95 54.69
N GLY A 794 2.31 31.58 53.51
CA GLY A 794 3.02 32.84 53.27
C GLY A 794 2.09 34.03 53.04
N ALA A 795 0.78 33.80 53.07
CA ALA A 795 -0.26 34.81 52.94
C ALA A 795 -1.59 34.30 53.52
N ALA A 796 -2.52 35.22 53.83
CA ALA A 796 -3.90 34.85 54.11
C ALA A 796 -4.55 34.17 52.87
N GLY A 797 -5.26 33.06 53.08
CA GLY A 797 -5.85 32.27 51.98
C GLY A 797 -4.86 31.39 51.21
N ALA A 798 -3.66 31.17 51.75
CA ALA A 798 -2.67 30.23 51.19
C ALA A 798 -3.15 28.78 51.18
N LEU A 799 -4.10 28.40 52.03
CA LEU A 799 -4.88 27.17 51.90
C LEU A 799 -6.37 27.53 51.75
N PRO A 800 -7.11 26.81 50.88
CA PRO A 800 -8.54 27.05 50.69
C PRO A 800 -9.34 26.62 51.92
N ALA A 801 -10.46 27.30 52.18
CA ALA A 801 -11.37 26.98 53.27
C ALA A 801 -12.22 25.72 53.03
N HIS A 802 -12.00 25.04 51.92
CA HIS A 802 -12.77 23.87 51.48
C HIS A 802 -11.81 22.75 51.08
N GLY A 803 -12.26 21.49 51.20
CA GLY A 803 -11.40 20.31 51.04
C GLY A 803 -10.78 19.86 52.38
N ALA A 804 -10.52 18.56 52.51
CA ALA A 804 -9.99 18.00 53.73
C ALA A 804 -8.47 18.29 53.87
N LEU A 805 -8.01 18.66 55.07
CA LEU A 805 -6.59 18.68 55.42
C LEU A 805 -6.23 17.35 56.10
N ALA A 806 -5.35 16.57 55.51
CA ALA A 806 -4.78 15.38 56.12
C ALA A 806 -3.34 15.66 56.58
N LEU A 807 -3.09 15.62 57.88
CA LEU A 807 -1.74 15.61 58.44
C LEU A 807 -1.32 14.15 58.62
N ALA A 808 -0.43 13.70 57.76
CA ALA A 808 -0.04 12.30 57.62
C ALA A 808 1.45 12.07 57.95
N GLY A 809 1.98 12.80 58.95
CA GLY A 809 3.38 12.75 59.37
C GLY A 809 4.18 14.05 59.21
N GLY A 810 3.61 15.08 58.57
CA GLY A 810 4.23 16.40 58.45
C GLY A 810 3.61 17.50 59.32
N THR A 811 4.14 18.72 59.18
CA THR A 811 3.73 19.92 59.93
C THR A 811 3.01 20.91 59.01
N LEU A 812 1.84 21.40 59.42
CA LEU A 812 1.27 22.62 58.84
C LEU A 812 1.68 23.82 59.71
N ASP A 813 2.41 24.76 59.13
CA ASP A 813 2.84 26.01 59.77
C ASP A 813 2.00 27.19 59.27
N LEU A 814 1.34 27.88 60.19
CA LEU A 814 0.48 29.02 59.90
C LEU A 814 1.26 30.32 59.69
N ASP A 815 2.52 30.40 60.11
CA ASP A 815 3.35 31.62 60.05
C ASP A 815 2.64 32.86 60.65
N GLY A 816 1.82 32.65 61.68
CA GLY A 816 0.99 33.70 62.31
C GLY A 816 -0.30 34.08 61.58
N PHE A 817 -0.61 33.49 60.42
CA PHE A 817 -1.84 33.79 59.67
C PHE A 817 -3.06 33.06 60.25
N SER A 818 -4.11 33.83 60.54
CA SER A 818 -5.44 33.27 60.83
C SER A 818 -6.06 32.67 59.58
N THR A 819 -6.62 31.46 59.67
CA THR A 819 -7.26 30.79 58.53
C THR A 819 -8.41 29.88 58.97
N THR A 820 -9.29 29.58 58.01
CA THR A 820 -10.35 28.58 58.14
C THR A 820 -10.09 27.49 57.11
N LEU A 821 -10.14 26.22 57.53
CA LEU A 821 -9.90 25.05 56.69
C LEU A 821 -11.11 24.11 56.72
N GLY A 822 -11.15 23.14 55.80
CA GLY A 822 -12.21 22.13 55.77
C GLY A 822 -12.10 21.10 56.91
N THR A 823 -12.37 19.83 56.59
CA THR A 823 -12.28 18.73 57.57
C THR A 823 -10.82 18.41 57.90
N LEU A 824 -10.49 18.17 59.17
CA LEU A 824 -9.15 17.72 59.61
C LEU A 824 -9.10 16.19 59.74
N LEU A 825 -8.11 15.56 59.11
CA LEU A 825 -7.76 14.15 59.27
C LEU A 825 -6.33 14.07 59.83
N LEU A 826 -6.13 13.23 60.85
CA LEU A 826 -4.86 13.11 61.56
C LEU A 826 -4.35 11.66 61.53
N THR A 827 -3.03 11.53 61.47
CA THR A 827 -2.31 10.31 61.86
C THR A 827 -1.32 10.59 62.99
N ALA A 828 -0.79 9.56 63.64
CA ALA A 828 0.27 9.68 64.65
C ALA A 828 1.42 10.60 64.20
N GLY A 829 1.79 11.56 65.05
CA GLY A 829 2.88 12.52 64.77
C GLY A 829 2.46 13.81 64.04
N SER A 830 1.17 14.08 63.90
CA SER A 830 0.66 15.31 63.29
C SER A 830 1.01 16.56 64.11
N ILE A 831 1.54 17.59 63.43
CA ILE A 831 1.93 18.86 64.04
C ILE A 831 1.21 20.03 63.36
N LEU A 832 0.62 20.91 64.17
CA LEU A 832 0.13 22.23 63.77
C LEU A 832 1.00 23.28 64.45
N ASP A 833 1.69 24.10 63.67
CA ASP A 833 2.53 25.18 64.16
C ASP A 833 1.85 26.54 63.90
N PHE A 834 1.70 27.36 64.94
CA PHE A 834 1.10 28.70 64.83
C PHE A 834 2.10 29.76 64.31
N GLY A 835 3.37 29.40 64.14
CA GLY A 835 4.44 30.25 63.63
C GLY A 835 5.31 30.79 64.76
N ALA A 836 6.63 30.65 64.61
CA ALA A 836 7.59 31.08 65.62
C ALA A 836 7.61 32.61 65.78
N GLY A 837 7.37 33.09 67.01
CA GLY A 837 7.48 34.52 67.34
C GLY A 837 6.34 35.39 66.81
N HIS A 838 5.19 34.81 66.41
CA HIS A 838 4.00 35.60 66.07
C HIS A 838 3.52 36.37 67.31
N SER A 839 3.11 37.63 67.12
CA SER A 839 2.75 38.56 68.20
C SER A 839 1.27 38.98 68.21
N GLY A 840 0.47 38.49 67.26
CA GLY A 840 -0.96 38.75 67.13
C GLY A 840 -1.80 37.52 67.46
N ALA A 841 -3.11 37.70 67.68
CA ALA A 841 -4.04 36.59 67.86
C ALA A 841 -4.17 35.78 66.56
N THR A 842 -3.70 34.53 66.55
CA THR A 842 -3.82 33.63 65.40
C THR A 842 -4.96 32.64 65.62
N THR A 843 -5.94 32.66 64.72
CA THR A 843 -7.12 31.78 64.76
C THR A 843 -7.07 30.76 63.64
N LEU A 844 -7.07 29.48 63.99
CA LEU A 844 -7.28 28.37 63.07
C LEU A 844 -8.65 27.76 63.33
N THR A 845 -9.53 27.80 62.33
CA THR A 845 -10.87 27.18 62.43
C THR A 845 -11.02 26.05 61.43
N PHE A 846 -11.56 24.91 61.85
CA PHE A 846 -11.96 23.82 60.94
C PHE A 846 -13.48 23.82 60.76
N LEU A 847 -13.94 23.71 59.51
CA LEU A 847 -15.36 23.80 59.20
C LEU A 847 -16.14 22.56 59.66
N ASP A 848 -15.50 21.39 59.69
CA ASP A 848 -16.14 20.13 60.05
C ASP A 848 -15.25 19.29 60.99
N SER A 849 -15.80 18.89 62.13
CA SER A 849 -15.17 18.00 63.12
C SER A 849 -15.60 16.53 62.99
N SER A 850 -16.46 16.18 62.02
CA SER A 850 -17.09 14.86 61.94
C SER A 850 -16.14 13.69 61.62
N ALA A 851 -15.01 13.96 60.96
CA ALA A 851 -14.03 12.94 60.57
C ALA A 851 -12.83 12.80 61.53
N LEU A 852 -12.91 13.38 62.73
CA LEU A 852 -11.83 13.29 63.70
C LEU A 852 -11.74 11.87 64.31
N GLY A 853 -10.98 10.99 63.67
CA GLY A 853 -10.51 9.75 64.27
C GLY A 853 -9.40 10.03 65.29
N TRP A 854 -9.74 10.49 66.50
CA TRP A 854 -8.80 10.76 67.60
C TRP A 854 -8.25 9.48 68.24
N THR A 855 -7.64 8.59 67.45
CA THR A 855 -6.79 7.53 68.01
C THR A 855 -5.37 8.02 68.29
N ASP A 856 -4.99 9.19 67.74
CA ASP A 856 -3.62 9.71 67.74
C ASP A 856 -3.50 11.14 68.31
N THR A 857 -2.31 11.50 68.81
CA THR A 857 -2.01 12.80 69.45
C THR A 857 -1.81 13.92 68.42
N LEU A 858 -2.52 15.04 68.58
CA LEU A 858 -2.29 16.31 67.88
C LEU A 858 -1.31 17.17 68.67
N THR A 859 -0.20 17.58 68.05
CA THR A 859 0.76 18.50 68.67
C THR A 859 0.55 19.91 68.14
N LEU A 860 0.42 20.87 69.05
CA LEU A 860 0.37 22.30 68.74
C LEU A 860 1.71 22.94 69.13
N LEU A 861 2.39 23.54 68.16
CA LEU A 861 3.63 24.29 68.35
C LEU A 861 3.36 25.79 68.30
N ASN A 862 4.15 26.54 69.06
CA ASN A 862 4.13 28.00 69.13
C ASN A 862 2.75 28.60 69.48
N PHE A 863 1.85 27.84 70.08
CA PHE A 863 0.51 28.31 70.47
C PHE A 863 0.56 29.24 71.68
N ASN A 864 0.16 30.50 71.52
CA ASN A 864 0.06 31.49 72.60
C ASN A 864 -1.28 31.36 73.34
N VAL A 865 -1.23 30.76 74.53
CA VAL A 865 -2.39 30.60 75.42
C VAL A 865 -2.96 31.97 75.79
N GLY A 866 -4.19 32.25 75.35
CA GLY A 866 -4.94 33.48 75.65
C GLY A 866 -5.12 34.45 74.47
N SER A 867 -4.31 34.33 73.41
CA SER A 867 -4.48 35.09 72.17
C SER A 867 -4.84 34.20 70.98
N ASP A 868 -4.32 32.97 70.94
CA ASP A 868 -4.57 32.05 69.84
C ASP A 868 -5.83 31.23 70.05
N SER A 869 -6.44 30.82 68.95
CA SER A 869 -7.67 30.03 68.96
C SER A 869 -7.60 28.89 67.96
N LEU A 870 -8.00 27.71 68.43
CA LEU A 870 -8.27 26.54 67.61
C LEU A 870 -9.76 26.23 67.70
N GLY A 871 -10.50 26.45 66.60
CA GLY A 871 -11.95 26.36 66.55
C GLY A 871 -12.46 25.24 65.62
N PHE A 872 -13.67 24.74 65.90
CA PHE A 872 -14.42 23.82 65.03
C PHE A 872 -15.83 24.36 64.84
N SER A 873 -16.28 24.50 63.59
CA SER A 873 -17.52 25.24 63.26
C SER A 873 -18.80 24.37 63.31
N SER A 874 -18.70 23.05 63.25
CA SER A 874 -19.83 22.14 63.42
C SER A 874 -20.03 21.77 64.90
N SER A 875 -21.27 21.82 65.37
CA SER A 875 -21.68 21.70 66.79
C SER A 875 -21.57 20.28 67.39
N ALA A 876 -20.86 19.36 66.73
CA ALA A 876 -20.41 18.13 67.37
C ALA A 876 -19.25 18.50 68.30
N GLY A 877 -19.57 18.90 69.53
CA GLY A 877 -18.58 19.25 70.54
C GLY A 877 -17.54 18.14 70.70
N LEU A 878 -16.28 18.52 70.86
CA LEU A 878 -15.18 17.59 71.17
C LEU A 878 -15.57 16.78 72.42
N ALA A 879 -15.60 15.45 72.31
CA ALA A 879 -15.86 14.61 73.48
C ALA A 879 -14.71 14.76 74.48
N ILE A 880 -14.99 14.67 75.78
CA ILE A 880 -13.97 14.79 76.85
C ILE A 880 -12.83 13.77 76.69
N SER A 881 -13.10 12.61 76.09
CA SER A 881 -12.08 11.63 75.72
C SER A 881 -11.09 12.13 74.65
N GLN A 882 -11.53 12.99 73.73
CA GLN A 882 -10.73 13.52 72.62
C GLN A 882 -9.79 14.66 73.05
N LEU A 883 -10.12 15.37 74.13
CA LEU A 883 -9.29 16.44 74.71
C LEU A 883 -7.96 15.95 75.32
N SER A 884 -7.87 14.66 75.68
CA SER A 884 -6.66 14.06 76.26
C SER A 884 -5.54 13.77 75.24
N LEU A 885 -5.80 14.01 73.96
CA LEU A 885 -4.87 13.77 72.85
C LEU A 885 -4.32 15.06 72.22
N ILE A 886 -4.54 16.23 72.84
CA ILE A 886 -3.93 17.50 72.41
C ILE A 886 -2.70 17.79 73.29
N ARG A 887 -1.53 17.86 72.67
CA ARG A 887 -0.27 18.25 73.33
C ARG A 887 0.09 19.69 72.95
N LEU A 888 0.37 20.53 73.94
CA LEU A 888 0.82 21.91 73.78
C LEU A 888 2.31 21.99 74.09
N ASP A 889 3.14 22.39 73.11
CA ASP A 889 4.57 22.66 73.32
C ASP A 889 4.82 24.15 72.91
N GLY A 890 4.91 25.06 73.89
CA GLY A 890 5.03 26.51 73.65
C GLY A 890 5.20 27.39 74.91
N TYR A 891 5.49 28.69 74.73
CA TYR A 891 5.84 29.65 75.79
C TYR A 891 4.65 29.93 76.72
N PHE A 892 4.70 29.37 77.93
CA PHE A 892 3.70 29.64 78.96
C PHE A 892 3.87 31.07 79.50
N ALA A 893 2.98 31.99 79.12
CA ALA A 893 2.84 33.25 79.85
C ALA A 893 2.50 32.92 81.31
N SER A 894 3.27 33.52 82.23
CA SER A 894 3.38 33.12 83.63
C SER A 894 2.04 32.94 84.34
N GLY A 895 1.73 31.68 84.68
CA GLY A 895 0.75 31.31 85.70
C GLY A 895 -0.25 30.27 85.23
N LEU A 896 0.06 28.98 85.43
CA LEU A 896 -0.89 27.89 85.70
C LEU A 896 -0.15 26.72 86.39
N ASP A 897 -0.90 25.94 87.18
CA ASP A 897 -0.44 24.96 88.16
C ASP A 897 -0.10 23.58 87.56
N SER A 898 0.49 22.73 88.41
CA SER A 898 1.23 21.48 88.15
C SER A 898 0.46 20.30 87.51
N ALA A 899 -0.58 20.55 86.71
CA ALA A 899 -1.23 19.53 85.87
C ALA A 899 -1.75 20.18 84.57
N GLY A 900 -0.87 20.33 83.58
CA GLY A 900 -1.14 21.02 82.32
C GLY A 900 -2.34 20.47 81.54
N TYR A 901 -3.49 21.12 81.70
CA TYR A 901 -4.68 20.97 80.85
C TYR A 901 -5.26 22.35 80.53
N VAL A 902 -5.53 22.62 79.25
CA VAL A 902 -6.27 23.82 78.82
C VAL A 902 -7.77 23.54 78.86
N ILE A 903 -8.52 24.37 79.57
CA ILE A 903 -9.99 24.35 79.59
C ILE A 903 -10.48 25.13 78.36
N PHE A 904 -11.12 24.45 77.41
CA PHE A 904 -11.88 25.11 76.34
C PHE A 904 -13.11 25.76 76.97
N SER A 905 -13.15 27.10 77.07
CA SER A 905 -14.35 27.81 77.51
C SER A 905 -15.40 27.78 76.41
N ALA A 906 -16.51 27.09 76.64
CA ALA A 906 -17.71 27.23 75.83
C ALA A 906 -18.16 28.70 75.80
N ILE A 907 -18.39 29.25 74.61
CA ILE A 907 -18.90 30.62 74.40
C ILE A 907 -20.38 30.67 74.84
N PRO A 908 -20.85 31.73 75.51
CA PRO A 908 -22.18 31.79 76.13
C PRO A 908 -23.24 32.20 75.09
N GLU A 909 -24.48 31.71 75.23
CA GLU A 909 -25.71 32.52 75.10
C GLU A 909 -26.94 31.76 75.66
N PRO A 910 -27.98 32.47 76.14
CA PRO A 910 -29.02 31.91 77.00
C PRO A 910 -30.20 31.38 76.17
N VAL A 911 -30.63 30.14 76.44
CA VAL A 911 -31.97 29.70 76.05
C VAL A 911 -32.67 29.10 77.26
N THR A 912 -33.73 29.79 77.66
CA THR A 912 -34.70 29.47 78.69
C THR A 912 -35.08 27.98 78.73
N CYS A 913 -34.86 27.35 79.89
CA CYS A 913 -35.37 26.01 80.20
C CYS A 913 -36.89 26.07 80.42
N THR A 914 -37.65 25.48 79.50
CA THR A 914 -39.03 25.06 79.76
C THR A 914 -39.00 23.59 80.22
N VAL A 915 -39.62 23.34 81.36
CA VAL A 915 -39.71 22.05 82.06
C VAL A 915 -40.51 21.02 81.23
N LEU A 916 -40.00 19.80 81.13
CA LEU A 916 -40.86 18.61 81.08
C LEU A 916 -40.19 17.42 81.80
N ALA A 917 -40.98 16.79 82.67
CA ALA A 917 -40.60 15.83 83.70
C ALA A 917 -40.30 14.41 83.17
N GLY A 918 -39.41 13.70 83.86
CA GLY A 918 -39.21 12.24 83.71
C GLY A 918 -38.27 11.69 84.78
N LEU A 919 -38.85 10.96 85.74
CA LEU A 919 -38.25 10.36 86.94
C LEU A 919 -37.16 9.31 86.68
N GLY A 920 -36.20 9.16 87.60
CA GLY A 920 -35.51 7.87 87.81
C GLY A 920 -34.15 7.89 88.53
N ALA A 921 -34.18 7.81 89.86
CA ALA A 921 -33.25 7.13 90.79
C ALA A 921 -31.70 7.27 90.64
N LEU A 922 -30.98 7.90 91.59
CA LEU A 922 -30.52 7.38 92.90
C LEU A 922 -29.12 6.71 92.84
N ALA A 923 -28.11 7.36 93.42
CA ALA A 923 -27.20 6.80 94.46
C ALA A 923 -25.91 7.64 94.60
N LEU A 924 -25.95 8.56 95.56
CA LEU A 924 -24.81 9.27 96.14
C LEU A 924 -24.17 8.35 97.21
N VAL A 925 -22.87 8.06 97.08
CA VAL A 925 -22.07 7.48 98.18
C VAL A 925 -20.89 8.40 98.48
N ILE A 926 -20.98 9.04 99.66
CA ILE A 926 -19.95 9.87 100.28
C ILE A 926 -18.96 8.96 101.03
N GLY A 927 -17.66 9.16 100.79
CA GLY A 927 -16.57 8.62 101.60
C GLY A 927 -15.71 9.73 102.18
N LEU A 928 -15.96 10.10 103.44
CA LEU A 928 -15.18 11.07 104.22
C LEU A 928 -13.78 10.55 104.59
N ARG A 929 -12.76 11.42 104.52
CA ARG A 929 -11.70 11.48 105.55
C ARG A 929 -11.38 12.92 105.94
N ARG A 930 -11.43 13.13 107.26
CA ARG A 930 -11.23 14.37 108.02
C ARG A 930 -9.74 14.75 108.07
N PHE A 931 -9.44 16.06 108.04
CA PHE A 931 -8.31 16.64 108.77
C PHE A 931 -8.76 17.88 109.54
N ARG A 932 -8.19 18.04 110.74
CA ARG A 932 -8.58 18.96 111.82
C ARG A 932 -8.15 20.41 111.57
N HIS A 933 -8.96 21.32 112.12
CA HIS A 933 -8.76 22.76 112.38
C HIS A 933 -7.33 23.26 112.61
N PRO A 934 -7.13 24.57 112.34
CA PRO A 934 -6.91 25.50 113.45
C PRO A 934 -7.83 26.75 113.42
N ARG A 935 -8.05 27.32 114.61
CA ARG A 935 -8.76 28.58 114.88
C ARG A 935 -7.84 29.78 114.65
N ARG A 936 -8.34 30.86 114.03
CA ARG A 936 -8.52 32.24 114.56
C ARG A 936 -8.62 33.27 113.41
N TYR A 937 -9.78 33.93 113.34
CA TYR A 937 -10.08 35.23 112.68
C TYR A 937 -9.49 36.40 113.52
N PRO A 938 -9.46 37.70 113.07
CA PRO A 938 -10.47 38.44 112.28
C PRO A 938 -9.85 39.43 111.22
N SER A 939 -10.48 40.29 110.41
CA SER A 939 -11.85 40.84 110.20
C SER A 939 -11.83 41.76 108.95
N ALA A 940 -13.02 41.95 108.33
CA ALA A 940 -13.47 43.10 107.52
C ALA A 940 -12.89 43.27 106.09
N GLY A 941 -13.65 43.63 105.05
CA GLY A 941 -15.06 44.01 104.88
C GLY A 941 -15.34 44.36 103.40
N LEU A 942 -16.53 43.98 102.93
CA LEU A 942 -17.18 44.29 101.63
C LEU A 942 -17.76 45.73 101.63
N PRO A 943 -18.27 46.32 100.52
CA PRO A 943 -19.29 45.77 99.60
C PRO A 943 -18.75 45.16 98.30
#